data_AF-A0A7S0VK95-F1
#
_entry.id   AF-A0A7S0VK95-F1
#
_cell.length_a   1.000
_cell.length_b   1.000
_cell.length_c   1.000
_cell.angle_alpha   90.00
_cell.angle_beta   90.00
_cell.angle_gamma   90.00
#
_symmetry.space_group_name_H-M   'P 1'
#
loop_
_entity.id
_entity.type
_entity.pdbx_description
1 polymer ?
#
loop_
_entity_poly.entity_id
_entity_poly.type
_entity_poly.pdbx_seq_one_letter_code
_entity_poly.pdbx_strand_id
1 'polypeptide(L)'
;MVDDYILQKIRKYMSTLKVAGRYDKVYKEECVYSFDSPYSEDGLFVNLISHQGVGLEYLAIDHRRTGCFLYLLQKWTRVPLDEEEKAAATASAPAGSLVLDAPKFKIHKSHFLTLLDDIPTDFAGSSSADDASPSSPLEPQRKAETIVLATIPLPCPDLPMRVTEVLDSILSHDSAEQQAEVKVFEEERRVSKYASSLPQLPAVRKISPSSADWSCDDTGVTDNLWLNLSTGHIGSGRRNWDGTGGNGSALRHYEATGKLYPLVVKLGTITPHGADVYSYAADEDDMVLDPKLAEHLRHWGIDVLQMEKTEKTVSELQLDLNKGYEFSRITEEGKVLRPLKGPLHVGLVNLGNSCYLNSVVQLLMVVPEIQARYAGLADRILEAAPGGGGVLDDLPSQLAKVAKALVLGRTGHACLAARRAKKGGDRGEKEEEKGEKKEEEKEENKRNNDKKEEEEEEEEDERSNAVRPFALKQLLGKGHPEFSTGQQQDAGELWVYLLEKIEEAEAANSDRLRPDPNAQSVILTPYSSSPSPSSSQPRSQSPLTLPTTFPSSGFDLRSTNTRQLFTIETEQRTQCSQSQAVSYRRDETTALVLQIPLEAAINGDEVKEYQERKTKRQRLLAAEAKGAETADVSSSSTSLPSSLPSSLP
;
A
#
# COMPACT_ATOMS: atom_id res chain seq x y z
N MET A 1 35.02 -14.44 9.25
CA MET A 1 35.87 -13.31 9.66
C MET A 1 35.88 -12.32 8.53
N VAL A 2 35.54 -11.07 8.82
CA VAL A 2 35.59 -9.97 7.84
C VAL A 2 37.05 -9.60 7.60
N ASP A 3 37.42 -9.30 6.35
CA ASP A 3 38.76 -8.87 5.99
C ASP A 3 39.15 -7.56 6.71
N ASP A 4 40.39 -7.48 7.22
CA ASP A 4 40.89 -6.33 7.98
C ASP A 4 40.86 -5.02 7.18
N TYR A 5 41.07 -5.07 5.86
CA TYR A 5 40.97 -3.91 4.97
C TYR A 5 39.54 -3.38 4.90
N ILE A 6 38.56 -4.28 4.80
CA ILE A 6 37.13 -3.93 4.80
C ILE A 6 36.75 -3.31 6.15
N LEU A 7 37.18 -3.90 7.27
CA LEU A 7 36.94 -3.35 8.61
C LEU A 7 37.56 -1.96 8.78
N GLN A 8 38.75 -1.71 8.23
CA GLN A 8 39.38 -0.39 8.28
C GLN A 8 38.56 0.66 7.51
N LYS A 9 38.04 0.32 6.32
CA LYS A 9 37.13 1.21 5.57
C LYS A 9 35.81 1.44 6.30
N ILE A 10 35.22 0.42 6.91
CA ILE A 10 34.00 0.58 7.73
C ILE A 10 34.27 1.55 8.89
N ARG A 11 35.40 1.40 9.60
CA ARG A 11 35.79 2.28 10.71
C ARG A 11 36.03 3.73 10.28
N LYS A 12 36.44 3.97 9.03
CA LYS A 12 36.59 5.33 8.47
C LYS A 12 35.22 6.04 8.37
N TYR A 13 34.19 5.33 7.91
CA TYR A 13 32.87 5.91 7.64
C TYR A 13 31.87 5.76 8.80
N MET A 14 32.16 4.95 9.82
CA MET A 14 31.22 4.72 10.95
C MET A 14 30.80 6.00 11.69
N SER A 15 31.62 7.06 11.64
CA SER A 15 31.36 8.30 12.37
C SER A 15 30.25 9.17 11.77
N THR A 16 29.94 8.98 10.48
CA THR A 16 28.91 9.73 9.76
C THR A 16 27.53 9.08 9.83
N LEU A 17 27.46 7.84 10.31
CA LEU A 17 26.22 7.07 10.40
C LEU A 17 25.27 7.67 11.44
N LYS A 18 23.97 7.64 11.11
CA LYS A 18 22.88 8.18 11.92
C LYS A 18 21.98 7.05 12.42
N VAL A 19 21.82 6.97 13.75
CA VAL A 19 20.84 6.08 14.38
C VAL A 19 19.42 6.58 14.05
N ALA A 20 18.52 5.68 13.67
CA ALA A 20 17.13 6.03 13.38
C ALA A 20 16.41 6.40 14.69
N GLY A 21 16.08 7.68 14.85
CA GLY A 21 15.25 8.16 15.96
C GLY A 21 13.76 8.03 15.64
N ARG A 22 12.91 8.05 16.66
CA ARG A 22 11.45 7.84 16.54
C ARG A 22 10.72 8.72 15.51
N TYR A 23 11.21 9.93 15.28
CA TYR A 23 10.61 10.90 14.33
C TYR A 23 11.25 10.84 12.94
N ASP A 24 12.30 10.05 12.77
CA ASP A 24 12.93 9.87 11.47
C ASP A 24 12.06 8.98 10.58
N LYS A 25 12.04 9.27 9.28
CA LYS A 25 11.33 8.46 8.30
C LYS A 25 12.29 7.43 7.71
N VAL A 26 12.01 6.16 7.93
CA VAL A 26 12.83 5.05 7.42
C VAL A 26 12.13 4.39 6.23
N TYR A 27 12.67 4.59 5.03
CA TYR A 27 12.12 4.04 3.78
C TYR A 27 12.77 2.69 3.48
N LYS A 28 12.27 1.63 4.13
CA LYS A 28 12.86 0.28 4.05
C LYS A 28 12.02 -0.77 3.33
N GLU A 29 10.90 -0.34 2.73
CA GLU A 29 9.95 -1.21 2.02
C GLU A 29 10.01 -1.03 0.50
N GLU A 30 10.31 0.20 0.02
CA GLU A 30 10.34 0.55 -1.40
C GLU A 30 11.47 1.56 -1.70
N CYS A 31 12.05 1.45 -2.90
CA CYS A 31 13.02 2.38 -3.44
C CYS A 31 12.42 3.78 -3.64
N VAL A 32 13.16 4.85 -3.33
CA VAL A 32 12.67 6.22 -3.57
C VAL A 32 12.64 6.62 -5.06
N TYR A 33 13.37 5.91 -5.93
CA TYR A 33 13.51 6.19 -7.38
C TYR A 33 12.75 5.21 -8.29
N SER A 34 12.51 3.98 -7.83
CA SER A 34 11.85 2.88 -8.55
C SER A 34 10.86 2.16 -7.62
N PHE A 35 10.23 1.08 -8.10
CA PHE A 35 9.41 0.20 -7.27
C PHE A 35 10.18 -1.04 -6.78
N ASP A 36 11.52 -0.98 -6.79
CA ASP A 36 12.33 -2.04 -6.19
C ASP A 36 12.02 -2.13 -4.69
N SER A 37 11.90 -3.36 -4.19
CA SER A 37 11.58 -3.67 -2.80
C SER A 37 12.55 -4.72 -2.27
N PRO A 38 12.51 -5.08 -0.97
CA PRO A 38 13.31 -6.19 -0.46
C PRO A 38 13.05 -7.52 -1.19
N TYR A 39 11.93 -7.68 -1.89
CA TYR A 39 11.59 -8.86 -2.69
C TYR A 39 12.16 -8.85 -4.11
N SER A 40 12.77 -7.74 -4.55
CA SER A 40 13.43 -7.63 -5.85
C SER A 40 14.67 -8.53 -5.93
N GLU A 41 15.10 -8.90 -7.15
CA GLU A 41 16.26 -9.80 -7.38
C GLU A 41 17.53 -9.28 -6.65
N ASP A 42 17.77 -7.98 -6.75
CA ASP A 42 18.90 -7.30 -6.14
C ASP A 42 18.66 -6.86 -4.69
N GLY A 43 17.41 -6.96 -4.21
CA GLY A 43 16.99 -6.45 -2.90
C GLY A 43 16.90 -4.92 -2.84
N LEU A 44 16.85 -4.41 -1.61
CA LEU A 44 16.76 -2.97 -1.33
C LEU A 44 17.91 -2.51 -0.43
N PHE A 45 18.62 -1.47 -0.84
CA PHE A 45 19.74 -0.88 -0.10
C PHE A 45 19.24 0.32 0.71
N VAL A 46 19.26 0.24 2.03
CA VAL A 46 18.88 1.34 2.92
C VAL A 46 20.11 2.12 3.32
N ASN A 47 20.12 3.41 2.97
CA ASN A 47 21.20 4.34 3.29
C ASN A 47 21.30 4.57 4.81
N LEU A 48 22.48 4.32 5.41
CA LEU A 48 22.69 4.41 6.86
C LEU A 48 22.87 5.86 7.39
N ILE A 49 22.77 6.86 6.51
CA ILE A 49 22.78 8.29 6.85
C ILE A 49 21.40 8.91 6.64
N SER A 50 20.81 8.73 5.45
CA SER A 50 19.52 9.35 5.07
C SER A 50 18.29 8.48 5.38
N HIS A 51 18.49 7.20 5.72
CA HIS A 51 17.44 6.19 5.94
C HIS A 51 16.54 5.94 4.73
N GLN A 52 17.02 6.27 3.53
CA GLN A 52 16.31 6.05 2.27
C GLN A 52 16.67 4.71 1.63
N GLY A 53 15.66 3.97 1.20
CA GLY A 53 15.79 2.77 0.39
C GLY A 53 16.06 3.12 -1.06
N VAL A 54 17.06 2.47 -1.66
CA VAL A 54 17.42 2.62 -3.06
C VAL A 54 17.66 1.25 -3.69
N GLY A 55 17.17 1.08 -4.91
CA GLY A 55 17.47 -0.09 -5.75
C GLY A 55 18.90 -0.01 -6.31
N LEU A 56 19.41 -1.14 -6.80
CA LEU A 56 20.78 -1.25 -7.30
C LEU A 56 21.08 -0.24 -8.42
N GLU A 57 20.14 -0.03 -9.35
CA GLU A 57 20.26 0.92 -10.48
C GLU A 57 20.56 2.36 -10.02
N TYR A 58 20.06 2.75 -8.83
CA TYR A 58 20.15 4.11 -8.31
C TYR A 58 21.17 4.30 -7.19
N LEU A 59 21.82 3.22 -6.74
CA LEU A 59 22.75 3.21 -5.62
C LEU A 59 23.93 4.17 -5.84
N ALA A 60 24.45 4.24 -7.07
CA ALA A 60 25.54 5.15 -7.44
C ALA A 60 25.14 6.63 -7.40
N ILE A 61 23.88 6.94 -7.71
CA ILE A 61 23.35 8.31 -7.67
C ILE A 61 23.17 8.74 -6.21
N ASP A 62 22.59 7.87 -5.38
CA ASP A 62 22.38 8.13 -3.97
C ASP A 62 23.71 8.31 -3.21
N HIS A 63 24.69 7.43 -3.48
CA HIS A 63 26.04 7.56 -2.94
C HIS A 63 26.66 8.92 -3.26
N ARG A 64 26.62 9.35 -4.53
CA ARG A 64 27.18 10.65 -4.95
C ARG A 64 26.49 11.84 -4.28
N ARG A 65 25.18 11.74 -4.00
CA ARG A 65 24.38 12.81 -3.40
C ARG A 65 24.53 12.90 -1.88
N THR A 66 24.59 11.74 -1.22
CA THR A 66 24.59 11.67 0.25
C THR A 66 26.00 11.53 0.83
N GLY A 67 26.98 11.11 0.02
CA GLY A 67 28.30 10.72 0.48
C GLY A 67 28.30 9.43 1.30
N CYS A 68 27.22 8.65 1.28
CA CYS A 68 27.09 7.45 2.09
C CYS A 68 27.78 6.25 1.43
N PHE A 69 28.72 5.61 2.11
CA PHE A 69 29.44 4.43 1.64
C PHE A 69 28.90 3.11 2.19
N LEU A 70 28.07 3.15 3.24
CA LEU A 70 27.58 1.99 3.97
C LEU A 70 26.06 1.89 3.85
N TYR A 71 25.57 0.73 3.42
CA TYR A 71 24.14 0.48 3.21
C TYR A 71 23.72 -0.82 3.90
N LEU A 72 22.49 -0.84 4.43
CA LEU A 72 21.84 -2.07 4.85
C LEU A 72 21.10 -2.66 3.64
N LEU A 73 21.58 -3.77 3.11
CA LEU A 73 20.92 -4.53 2.07
C LEU A 73 19.90 -5.50 2.70
N GLN A 74 18.64 -5.38 2.29
CA GLN A 74 17.56 -6.28 2.68
C GLN A 74 17.13 -7.13 1.49
N LYS A 75 17.07 -8.45 1.69
CA LYS A 75 16.56 -9.42 0.72
C LYS A 75 15.55 -10.33 1.37
N TRP A 76 14.31 -10.32 0.88
CA TRP A 76 13.21 -11.10 1.42
C TRP A 76 12.76 -12.14 0.40
N THR A 77 12.66 -13.39 0.83
CA THR A 77 12.18 -14.48 0.00
C THR A 77 10.95 -15.10 0.63
N ARG A 78 9.90 -15.28 -0.17
CA ARG A 78 8.71 -16.01 0.25
C ARG A 78 8.98 -17.50 0.11
N VAL A 79 8.66 -18.23 1.16
CA VAL A 79 8.73 -19.69 1.18
C VAL A 79 7.33 -20.18 1.50
N PRO A 80 6.76 -21.12 0.74
CA PRO A 80 5.47 -21.71 1.06
C PRO A 80 5.46 -22.26 2.49
N LEU A 81 4.33 -22.15 3.17
CA LEU A 81 4.17 -22.78 4.47
C LEU A 81 4.01 -24.29 4.30
N ASP A 82 4.58 -25.05 5.23
CA ASP A 82 4.41 -26.49 5.29
C ASP A 82 2.99 -26.83 5.78
N GLU A 83 2.48 -28.04 5.50
CA GLU A 83 1.08 -28.40 5.82
C GLU A 83 0.75 -28.30 7.32
N GLU A 84 1.73 -28.55 8.20
CA GLU A 84 1.60 -28.33 9.65
C GLU A 84 1.49 -26.85 10.02
N GLU A 85 2.25 -25.98 9.37
CA GLU A 85 2.24 -24.54 9.60
C GLU A 85 0.95 -23.90 9.07
N LYS A 86 0.43 -24.39 7.94
CA LYS A 86 -0.88 -24.00 7.40
C LYS A 86 -2.02 -24.38 8.35
N ALA A 87 -1.97 -25.60 8.90
CA ALA A 87 -2.95 -26.05 9.90
C ALA A 87 -2.90 -25.18 11.16
N ALA A 88 -1.70 -24.82 11.63
CA ALA A 88 -1.51 -23.92 12.77
C ALA A 88 -2.00 -22.48 12.49
N ALA A 89 -1.76 -21.95 11.28
CA ALA A 89 -2.24 -20.64 10.87
C ALA A 89 -3.77 -20.57 10.74
N THR A 90 -4.39 -21.67 10.30
CA THR A 90 -5.85 -21.79 10.22
C THR A 90 -6.48 -21.91 11.62
N ALA A 91 -5.78 -22.56 12.55
CA ALA A 91 -6.22 -22.75 13.93
C ALA A 91 -6.04 -21.50 14.83
N SER A 92 -5.11 -20.60 14.49
CA SER A 92 -4.88 -19.35 15.24
C SER A 92 -5.72 -18.16 14.77
N ALA A 93 -6.52 -18.35 13.72
CA ALA A 93 -7.43 -17.33 13.24
C ALA A 93 -8.57 -17.07 14.25
N PRO A 94 -8.85 -15.80 14.62
CA PRO A 94 -9.92 -15.48 15.55
C PRO A 94 -11.28 -15.90 14.98
N ALA A 95 -12.08 -16.58 15.82
CA ALA A 95 -13.40 -17.06 15.45
C ALA A 95 -14.30 -15.91 15.01
N GLY A 96 -14.77 -15.95 13.75
CA GLY A 96 -15.64 -14.93 13.17
C GLY A 96 -14.96 -13.97 12.21
N SER A 97 -13.63 -14.02 12.02
CA SER A 97 -13.03 -13.36 10.85
C SER A 97 -13.37 -14.17 9.60
N LEU A 98 -13.91 -13.51 8.55
CA LEU A 98 -13.90 -14.07 7.20
C LEU A 98 -12.44 -14.10 6.74
N VAL A 99 -11.71 -15.14 7.15
CA VAL A 99 -10.37 -15.43 6.65
C VAL A 99 -10.53 -15.89 5.22
N LEU A 100 -10.65 -14.93 4.30
CA LEU A 100 -10.60 -15.20 2.87
C LEU A 100 -9.20 -15.64 2.43
N ASP A 101 -8.16 -15.36 3.23
CA ASP A 101 -6.81 -15.88 2.98
C ASP A 101 -6.09 -16.18 4.30
N ALA A 102 -6.00 -17.45 4.68
CA ALA A 102 -4.99 -17.89 5.64
C ALA A 102 -3.61 -17.55 5.06
N PRO A 103 -2.61 -17.14 5.86
CA PRO A 103 -1.29 -16.85 5.31
C PRO A 103 -0.78 -18.11 4.61
N LYS A 104 -0.40 -17.98 3.33
CA LYS A 104 0.06 -19.08 2.47
C LYS A 104 1.59 -19.24 2.48
N PHE A 105 2.31 -18.17 2.82
CA PHE A 105 3.77 -18.10 2.76
C PHE A 105 4.37 -17.56 4.06
N LYS A 106 5.53 -18.11 4.45
CA LYS A 106 6.46 -17.50 5.42
C LYS A 106 7.46 -16.61 4.69
N ILE A 107 7.79 -15.46 5.28
CA ILE A 107 8.75 -14.51 4.71
C ILE A 107 10.11 -14.72 5.39
N HIS A 108 11.08 -15.24 4.65
CA HIS A 108 12.46 -15.34 5.10
C HIS A 108 13.19 -14.03 4.82
N LYS A 109 13.69 -13.36 5.87
CA LYS A 109 14.36 -12.06 5.77
C LYS A 109 15.87 -12.22 5.95
N SER A 110 16.63 -11.83 4.94
CA SER A 110 18.09 -11.83 4.96
C SER A 110 18.61 -10.39 4.93
N HIS A 111 19.60 -10.11 5.78
CA HIS A 111 20.17 -8.77 5.94
C HIS A 111 21.70 -8.81 5.72
N PHE A 112 22.22 -7.80 5.04
CA PHE A 112 23.64 -7.67 4.76
C PHE A 112 24.09 -6.22 4.93
N LEU A 113 25.35 -6.01 5.33
CA LEU A 113 26.01 -4.71 5.27
C LEU A 113 26.79 -4.61 3.96
N THR A 114 26.44 -3.66 3.11
CA THR A 114 27.12 -3.39 1.84
C THR A 114 28.02 -2.18 1.96
N LEU A 115 29.29 -2.33 1.56
CA LEU A 115 30.28 -1.26 1.47
C LEU A 115 30.54 -0.93 -0.01
N LEU A 116 30.48 0.35 -0.34
CA LEU A 116 30.83 0.87 -1.67
C LEU A 116 32.30 1.29 -1.74
N ASP A 117 32.87 1.25 -2.95
CA ASP A 117 34.20 1.81 -3.22
C ASP A 117 34.14 3.27 -3.70
N ASP A 118 35.27 3.98 -3.59
CA ASP A 118 35.42 5.35 -4.10
C ASP A 118 35.28 5.33 -5.63
N ILE A 119 34.25 5.99 -6.17
CA ILE A 119 34.05 6.10 -7.63
C ILE A 119 35.19 6.96 -8.20
N PRO A 120 36.02 6.46 -9.15
CA PRO A 120 37.00 7.31 -9.81
C PRO A 120 36.28 8.46 -10.53
N THR A 121 36.66 9.69 -10.22
CA THR A 121 36.09 10.94 -10.77
C THR A 121 36.24 11.10 -12.28
N ASP A 122 36.98 10.22 -12.95
CA ASP A 122 37.44 10.41 -14.33
C ASP A 122 36.40 10.03 -15.39
N PHE A 123 35.24 9.50 -15.01
CA PHE A 123 34.11 9.23 -15.91
C PHE A 123 33.05 10.35 -15.93
N ALA A 124 33.29 11.46 -15.23
CA ALA A 124 32.48 12.67 -15.32
C ALA A 124 33.01 13.56 -16.47
N GLY A 125 32.59 13.26 -17.70
CA GLY A 125 32.54 14.20 -18.83
C GLY A 125 33.74 15.14 -19.02
N SER A 126 34.86 14.64 -19.55
CA SER A 126 35.75 15.50 -20.34
C SER A 126 35.16 15.64 -21.74
N SER A 127 34.48 16.76 -21.97
CA SER A 127 34.23 17.28 -23.31
C SER A 127 35.56 17.70 -23.94
N SER A 128 36.27 16.74 -24.52
CA SER A 128 37.16 17.00 -25.65
C SER A 128 36.68 16.08 -26.77
N ALA A 129 35.98 16.68 -27.73
CA ALA A 129 35.81 16.08 -29.03
C ALA A 129 37.21 15.79 -29.57
N ASP A 130 37.53 14.52 -29.79
CA ASP A 130 38.25 14.00 -30.95
C ASP A 130 38.52 12.50 -30.74
N ASP A 131 38.02 11.70 -31.70
CA ASP A 131 38.32 10.29 -31.95
C ASP A 131 38.12 9.23 -30.84
N ALA A 132 36.93 8.62 -30.81
CA ALA A 132 36.80 7.17 -30.58
C ALA A 132 35.43 6.64 -31.07
N SER A 133 35.48 5.62 -31.92
CA SER A 133 34.34 4.86 -32.46
C SER A 133 33.35 4.36 -31.40
N PRO A 134 32.05 4.21 -31.71
CA PRO A 134 31.03 3.88 -30.73
C PRO A 134 31.13 2.39 -30.36
N SER A 135 31.65 2.10 -29.16
CA SER A 135 31.40 0.82 -28.51
C SER A 135 30.08 0.91 -27.73
N SER A 136 29.30 -0.16 -27.82
CA SER A 136 27.93 -0.33 -27.33
C SER A 136 27.66 0.29 -25.94
N PRO A 137 26.46 0.86 -25.68
CA PRO A 137 26.09 1.32 -24.34
C PRO A 137 26.17 0.15 -23.36
N LEU A 138 27.07 0.23 -22.38
CA LEU A 138 27.11 -0.70 -21.26
C LEU A 138 25.84 -0.53 -20.42
N GLU A 139 25.11 -1.62 -20.20
CA GLU A 139 23.87 -1.66 -19.42
C GLU A 139 24.05 -1.07 -17.99
N PRO A 140 23.04 -0.34 -17.46
CA PRO A 140 23.11 0.30 -16.13
C PRO A 140 23.46 -0.65 -14.97
N GLN A 141 23.00 -1.91 -15.04
CA GLN A 141 23.22 -2.93 -14.01
C GLN A 141 24.70 -3.24 -13.80
N ARG A 142 25.50 -3.35 -14.87
CA ARG A 142 26.95 -3.59 -14.78
C ARG A 142 27.71 -2.43 -14.11
N LYS A 143 27.22 -1.20 -14.22
CA LYS A 143 27.86 -0.03 -13.60
C LYS A 143 27.68 -0.03 -12.08
N ALA A 144 26.54 -0.52 -11.58
CA ALA A 144 26.26 -0.59 -10.15
C ALA A 144 27.01 -1.74 -9.44
N GLU A 145 27.09 -2.92 -10.07
CA GLU A 145 27.90 -4.04 -9.57
C GLU A 145 29.38 -3.68 -9.41
N THR A 146 29.89 -2.79 -10.28
CA THR A 146 31.29 -2.35 -10.25
C THR A 146 31.62 -1.46 -9.03
N ILE A 147 30.62 -0.88 -8.35
CA ILE A 147 30.83 0.03 -7.21
C ILE A 147 30.76 -0.70 -5.86
N VAL A 148 30.17 -1.90 -5.82
CA VAL A 148 30.05 -2.67 -4.57
C VAL A 148 31.37 -3.35 -4.24
N LEU A 149 32.04 -2.86 -3.19
CA LEU A 149 33.33 -3.41 -2.75
C LEU A 149 33.17 -4.70 -1.96
N ALA A 150 32.19 -4.74 -1.05
CA ALA A 150 31.96 -5.89 -0.18
C ALA A 150 30.52 -5.96 0.30
N THR A 151 30.02 -7.18 0.52
CA THR A 151 28.73 -7.45 1.17
C THR A 151 28.96 -8.45 2.30
N ILE A 152 28.61 -8.05 3.52
CA ILE A 152 28.85 -8.82 4.75
C ILE A 152 27.50 -9.34 5.27
N PRO A 153 27.32 -10.65 5.49
CA PRO A 153 26.08 -11.18 6.06
C PRO A 153 25.91 -10.76 7.52
N LEU A 154 24.68 -10.42 7.90
CA LEU A 154 24.30 -10.08 9.29
C LEU A 154 23.51 -11.23 9.93
N PRO A 155 23.68 -11.48 11.24
CA PRO A 155 24.51 -10.75 12.20
C PRO A 155 26.01 -11.09 12.07
N CYS A 156 26.89 -10.10 12.27
CA CYS A 156 28.33 -10.28 12.23
C CYS A 156 28.99 -9.69 13.50
N PRO A 157 29.65 -10.52 14.34
CA PRO A 157 30.24 -10.06 15.60
C PRO A 157 31.51 -9.20 15.40
N ASP A 158 32.13 -9.25 14.22
CA ASP A 158 33.36 -8.52 13.91
C ASP A 158 33.10 -7.03 13.63
N LEU A 159 31.84 -6.61 13.48
CA LEU A 159 31.47 -5.24 13.14
C LEU A 159 31.59 -4.30 14.36
N PRO A 160 32.00 -3.03 14.15
CA PRO A 160 32.04 -2.05 15.22
C PRO A 160 30.65 -1.83 15.85
N MET A 161 30.59 -1.72 17.18
CA MET A 161 29.32 -1.55 17.92
C MET A 161 28.42 -0.45 17.37
N ARG A 162 28.99 0.69 16.97
CA ARG A 162 28.24 1.81 16.39
C ARG A 162 27.51 1.44 15.09
N VAL A 163 28.11 0.58 14.26
CA VAL A 163 27.48 0.13 13.01
C VAL A 163 26.32 -0.80 13.34
N THR A 164 26.53 -1.74 14.25
CA THR A 164 25.48 -2.67 14.73
C THR A 164 24.29 -1.93 15.35
N GLU A 165 24.55 -0.92 16.20
CA GLU A 165 23.51 -0.07 16.80
C GLU A 165 22.66 0.64 15.74
N VAL A 166 23.29 1.21 14.71
CA VAL A 166 22.56 1.85 13.60
C VAL A 166 21.73 0.83 12.82
N LEU A 167 22.30 -0.33 12.49
CA LEU A 167 21.61 -1.39 11.77
C LEU A 167 20.38 -1.89 12.54
N ASP A 168 20.54 -2.16 13.84
CA ASP A 168 19.47 -2.62 14.72
C ASP A 168 18.38 -1.55 14.86
N SER A 169 18.76 -0.27 14.95
CA SER A 169 17.79 0.83 14.98
C SER A 169 16.92 0.86 13.73
N ILE A 170 17.50 0.70 12.53
CA ILE A 170 16.75 0.71 11.26
C ILE A 170 15.86 -0.53 11.11
N LEU A 171 16.39 -1.70 11.51
CA LEU A 171 15.64 -2.96 11.42
C LEU A 171 14.42 -2.98 12.35
N SER A 172 14.54 -2.43 13.55
CA SER A 172 13.46 -2.36 14.55
C SER A 172 12.49 -1.19 14.36
N HIS A 173 12.86 -0.14 13.61
CA HIS A 173 12.01 1.03 13.38
C HIS A 173 10.79 0.72 12.50
N ASP A 174 9.66 1.40 12.69
CA ASP A 174 8.52 1.32 11.77
C ASP A 174 8.87 1.94 10.41
N SER A 175 8.37 1.38 9.30
CA SER A 175 8.62 1.98 7.98
C SER A 175 7.85 3.29 7.81
N ALA A 176 8.37 4.19 6.97
CA ALA A 176 7.70 5.46 6.65
C ALA A 176 6.28 5.25 6.08
N GLU A 177 6.07 4.15 5.36
CA GLU A 177 4.76 3.72 4.85
C GLU A 177 3.82 3.35 6.00
N GLN A 178 4.27 2.50 6.94
CA GLN A 178 3.47 2.09 8.10
C GLN A 178 3.06 3.29 8.96
N GLN A 179 4.01 4.18 9.27
CA GLN A 179 3.72 5.38 10.07
C GLN A 179 2.70 6.31 9.40
N ALA A 180 2.82 6.49 8.08
CA ALA A 180 1.92 7.34 7.32
C ALA A 180 0.53 6.70 7.13
N GLU A 181 0.45 5.40 6.89
CA GLU A 181 -0.82 4.68 6.80
C GLU A 181 -1.61 4.78 8.11
N VAL A 182 -0.95 4.59 9.26
CA VAL A 182 -1.59 4.78 10.59
C VAL A 182 -2.11 6.19 10.74
N LYS A 183 -1.29 7.21 10.43
CA LYS A 183 -1.65 8.62 10.57
C LYS A 183 -2.83 9.04 9.68
N VAL A 184 -2.98 8.45 8.49
CA VAL A 184 -4.07 8.76 7.54
C VAL A 184 -5.44 8.32 8.07
N PHE A 185 -5.47 7.34 8.98
CA PHE A 185 -6.69 6.84 9.65
C PHE A 185 -6.82 7.30 11.11
N GLU A 186 -5.92 8.15 11.58
CA GLU A 186 -6.11 8.91 12.81
C GLU A 186 -7.07 10.06 12.52
N GLU A 187 -8.37 9.82 12.70
CA GLU A 187 -9.35 10.90 12.75
C GLU A 187 -8.97 11.87 13.89
N GLU A 188 -9.09 13.18 13.66
CA GLU A 188 -8.80 14.20 14.70
C GLU A 188 -9.76 14.02 15.89
N ARG A 189 -9.30 13.24 16.88
CA ARG A 189 -10.08 12.92 18.07
C ARG A 189 -10.35 14.19 18.87
N ARG A 190 -11.62 14.44 19.14
CA ARG A 190 -12.04 15.55 19.99
C ARG A 190 -11.79 15.19 21.45
N VAL A 191 -11.44 16.18 22.27
CA VAL A 191 -11.37 15.99 23.72
C VAL A 191 -12.77 15.72 24.25
N SER A 192 -12.95 14.65 25.02
CA SER A 192 -14.26 14.32 25.57
C SER A 192 -14.71 15.39 26.58
N LYS A 193 -15.98 15.77 26.48
CA LYS A 193 -16.68 16.62 27.46
C LYS A 193 -16.69 15.98 28.84
N TYR A 194 -16.70 14.65 28.90
CA TYR A 194 -16.82 13.87 30.14
C TYR A 194 -15.47 13.59 30.81
N ALA A 195 -14.35 13.77 30.10
CA ALA A 195 -13.00 13.49 30.64
C ALA A 195 -12.65 14.36 31.86
N SER A 196 -13.05 15.64 31.88
CA SER A 196 -12.64 16.55 32.95
C SER A 196 -13.35 16.30 34.29
N SER A 197 -14.59 15.80 34.24
CA SER A 197 -15.50 15.62 35.37
C SER A 197 -15.98 14.15 35.51
N LEU A 198 -15.15 13.20 35.08
CA LEU A 198 -15.51 11.79 35.06
C LEU A 198 -15.69 11.24 36.49
N PRO A 199 -16.88 10.73 36.86
CA PRO A 199 -17.10 10.16 38.19
C PRO A 199 -16.50 8.75 38.28
N GLN A 200 -15.37 8.59 38.98
CA GLN A 200 -14.81 7.26 39.27
C GLN A 200 -15.37 6.71 40.57
N LEU A 201 -16.03 5.55 40.50
CA LEU A 201 -16.49 4.81 41.67
C LEU A 201 -15.31 4.34 42.53
N PRO A 202 -15.49 4.11 43.84
CA PRO A 202 -14.44 3.58 44.69
C PRO A 202 -13.81 2.32 44.08
N ALA A 203 -12.48 2.26 44.00
CA ALA A 203 -11.78 1.16 43.38
C ALA A 203 -12.02 -0.14 44.15
N VAL A 204 -12.92 -0.99 43.64
CA VAL A 204 -13.29 -2.28 44.25
C VAL A 204 -12.28 -3.37 43.89
N ARG A 205 -11.48 -3.16 42.83
CA ARG A 205 -10.44 -4.06 42.34
C ARG A 205 -9.27 -3.29 41.73
N LYS A 206 -8.10 -3.92 41.70
CA LYS A 206 -6.96 -3.47 40.89
C LYS A 206 -6.86 -4.33 39.64
N ILE A 207 -6.58 -3.69 38.51
CA ILE A 207 -6.42 -4.38 37.23
C ILE A 207 -4.95 -4.75 37.07
N SER A 208 -4.68 -6.00 36.69
CA SER A 208 -3.32 -6.49 36.47
C SER A 208 -2.66 -5.71 35.32
N PRO A 209 -1.37 -5.37 35.39
CA PRO A 209 -0.64 -4.79 34.27
C PRO A 209 -0.32 -5.82 33.17
N SER A 210 -0.46 -7.13 33.43
CA SER A 210 -0.21 -8.17 32.42
C SER A 210 -1.47 -8.44 31.60
N SER A 211 -1.32 -8.45 30.26
CA SER A 211 -2.40 -8.75 29.33
C SER A 211 -2.94 -10.18 29.44
N ALA A 212 -2.13 -11.11 29.95
CA ALA A 212 -2.52 -12.52 30.14
C ALA A 212 -3.60 -12.71 31.22
N ASP A 213 -3.76 -11.74 32.12
CA ASP A 213 -4.73 -11.79 33.22
C ASP A 213 -6.07 -11.13 32.88
N TRP A 214 -6.19 -10.52 31.69
CA TRP A 214 -7.41 -9.81 31.30
C TRP A 214 -8.43 -10.76 30.68
N SER A 215 -9.66 -10.67 31.17
CA SER A 215 -10.79 -11.33 30.56
C SER A 215 -12.05 -10.49 30.74
N CYS A 216 -12.99 -10.63 29.82
CA CYS A 216 -14.31 -10.01 29.90
C CYS A 216 -15.05 -10.53 31.14
N ASP A 217 -15.55 -9.62 31.98
CA ASP A 217 -16.25 -9.96 33.23
C ASP A 217 -17.52 -10.79 32.99
N ASP A 218 -18.17 -10.59 31.83
CA ASP A 218 -19.42 -11.26 31.48
C ASP A 218 -19.21 -12.63 30.81
N THR A 219 -18.16 -12.77 30.00
CA THR A 219 -18.03 -13.89 29.05
C THR A 219 -16.69 -14.60 29.05
N GLY A 220 -15.68 -14.08 29.74
CA GLY A 220 -14.34 -14.69 29.83
C GLY A 220 -13.48 -14.60 28.56
N VAL A 221 -13.92 -13.87 27.53
CA VAL A 221 -13.13 -13.63 26.30
C VAL A 221 -11.89 -12.80 26.64
N THR A 222 -10.76 -13.08 26.00
CA THR A 222 -9.45 -12.43 26.27
C THR A 222 -9.09 -11.32 25.29
N ASP A 223 -9.79 -11.22 24.15
CA ASP A 223 -9.40 -10.34 23.05
C ASP A 223 -10.43 -9.21 22.85
N ASN A 224 -9.97 -8.05 22.36
CA ASN A 224 -10.80 -6.85 22.09
C ASN A 224 -11.58 -6.38 23.33
N LEU A 225 -10.83 -6.11 24.40
CA LEU A 225 -11.35 -5.75 25.70
C LEU A 225 -11.35 -4.23 25.93
N TRP A 226 -12.40 -3.75 26.56
CA TRP A 226 -12.66 -2.35 26.84
C TRP A 226 -12.94 -2.17 28.33
N LEU A 227 -12.11 -1.36 28.97
CA LEU A 227 -12.22 -1.01 30.38
C LEU A 227 -13.04 0.26 30.55
N ASN A 228 -14.11 0.21 31.34
CA ASN A 228 -14.85 1.40 31.75
C ASN A 228 -14.07 2.20 32.80
N LEU A 229 -13.72 3.44 32.48
CA LEU A 229 -12.88 4.29 33.32
C LEU A 229 -13.55 4.69 34.64
N SER A 230 -14.88 4.62 34.72
CA SER A 230 -15.65 5.03 35.91
C SER A 230 -15.96 3.88 36.86
N THR A 231 -16.25 2.68 36.33
CA THR A 231 -16.67 1.53 37.14
C THR A 231 -15.62 0.44 37.26
N GLY A 232 -14.58 0.47 36.41
CA GLY A 232 -13.53 -0.54 36.38
C GLY A 232 -13.95 -1.85 35.72
N HIS A 233 -15.12 -1.91 35.08
CA HIS A 233 -15.67 -3.09 34.42
C HIS A 233 -14.95 -3.35 33.08
N ILE A 234 -14.62 -4.61 32.78
CA ILE A 234 -13.97 -5.03 31.54
C ILE A 234 -15.00 -5.76 30.68
N GLY A 235 -15.41 -5.14 29.58
CA GLY A 235 -16.32 -5.72 28.60
C GLY A 235 -15.64 -5.92 27.24
N SER A 236 -16.12 -6.87 26.45
CA SER A 236 -15.68 -7.02 25.06
C SER A 236 -16.32 -5.97 24.13
N GLY A 237 -15.67 -5.73 22.99
CA GLY A 237 -16.09 -4.77 21.97
C GLY A 237 -17.47 -5.02 21.37
N ARG A 238 -17.97 -4.06 20.57
CA ARG A 238 -19.31 -4.15 19.93
C ARG A 238 -19.38 -5.31 18.93
N ARG A 239 -20.61 -5.82 18.71
CA ARG A 239 -20.92 -6.79 17.66
C ARG A 239 -21.30 -6.06 16.38
N ASN A 240 -20.67 -6.42 15.27
CA ASN A 240 -20.97 -5.87 13.95
C ASN A 240 -22.15 -6.62 13.30
N TRP A 241 -22.74 -6.01 12.27
CA TRP A 241 -23.90 -6.55 11.54
C TRP A 241 -23.57 -7.83 10.73
N ASP A 242 -22.29 -8.06 10.45
CA ASP A 242 -21.75 -9.22 9.73
C ASP A 242 -21.40 -10.41 10.65
N GLY A 243 -21.63 -10.27 11.96
CA GLY A 243 -21.32 -11.28 12.97
C GLY A 243 -19.90 -11.20 13.53
N THR A 244 -19.05 -10.30 13.02
CA THR A 244 -17.69 -10.04 13.52
C THR A 244 -17.70 -9.09 14.73
N GLY A 245 -16.57 -8.96 15.43
CA GLY A 245 -16.42 -8.07 16.59
C GLY A 245 -16.51 -8.79 17.93
N GLY A 246 -16.76 -8.04 19.00
CA GLY A 246 -17.00 -8.60 20.34
C GLY A 246 -18.49 -8.87 20.59
N ASN A 247 -18.85 -9.28 21.81
CA ASN A 247 -20.24 -9.57 22.16
C ASN A 247 -21.04 -8.35 22.66
N GLY A 248 -20.45 -7.16 22.66
CA GLY A 248 -21.08 -5.91 23.06
C GLY A 248 -21.29 -5.74 24.57
N SER A 249 -20.63 -6.54 25.41
CA SER A 249 -20.68 -6.41 26.88
C SER A 249 -20.32 -5.02 27.39
N ALA A 250 -19.32 -4.36 26.80
CA ALA A 250 -18.95 -3.00 27.19
C ALA A 250 -20.10 -1.98 26.99
N LEU A 251 -20.84 -2.10 25.88
CA LEU A 251 -22.00 -1.26 25.59
C LEU A 251 -23.19 -1.61 26.51
N ARG A 252 -23.46 -2.90 26.71
CA ARG A 252 -24.53 -3.35 27.62
C ARG A 252 -24.30 -2.87 29.05
N HIS A 253 -23.05 -2.86 29.52
CA HIS A 253 -22.70 -2.31 30.84
C HIS A 253 -22.99 -0.80 30.93
N TYR A 254 -22.67 -0.05 29.88
CA TYR A 254 -23.02 1.38 29.81
C TYR A 254 -24.55 1.60 29.86
N GLU A 255 -25.33 0.78 29.15
CA GLU A 255 -26.79 0.85 29.21
C GLU A 255 -27.34 0.45 30.60
N ALA A 256 -26.80 -0.60 31.20
CA ALA A 256 -27.21 -1.10 32.51
C ALA A 256 -26.90 -0.12 33.65
N THR A 257 -25.85 0.69 33.51
CA THR A 257 -25.50 1.76 34.46
C THR A 257 -26.32 3.03 34.28
N GLY A 258 -27.40 2.98 33.48
CA GLY A 258 -28.26 4.13 33.24
C GLY A 258 -27.60 5.20 32.38
N LYS A 259 -26.60 4.83 31.57
CA LYS A 259 -25.83 5.73 30.70
C LYS A 259 -25.02 6.80 31.43
N LEU A 260 -24.65 6.55 32.69
CA LEU A 260 -23.90 7.49 33.52
C LEU A 260 -22.38 7.49 33.27
N TYR A 261 -21.85 6.39 32.73
CA TYR A 261 -20.39 6.15 32.63
C TYR A 261 -19.94 5.94 31.19
N PRO A 262 -19.80 7.02 30.41
CA PRO A 262 -19.67 6.92 28.96
C PRO A 262 -18.26 6.51 28.47
N LEU A 263 -17.20 6.75 29.25
CA LEU A 263 -15.84 6.57 28.77
C LEU A 263 -15.29 5.17 29.01
N VAL A 264 -14.83 4.54 27.93
CA VAL A 264 -14.12 3.26 27.95
C VAL A 264 -12.78 3.37 27.24
N VAL A 265 -11.77 2.66 27.73
CA VAL A 265 -10.43 2.59 27.12
C VAL A 265 -10.16 1.16 26.63
N LYS A 266 -9.59 1.01 25.44
CA LYS A 266 -9.24 -0.30 24.89
C LYS A 266 -7.98 -0.84 25.56
N LEU A 267 -8.12 -1.96 26.25
CA LEU A 267 -7.00 -2.67 26.86
C LEU A 267 -6.06 -3.18 25.76
N GLY A 268 -4.76 -3.10 25.99
CA GLY A 268 -3.72 -3.44 24.99
C GLY A 268 -3.30 -2.30 24.06
N THR A 269 -4.02 -1.16 24.05
CA THR A 269 -3.61 0.06 23.32
C THR A 269 -2.94 1.12 24.22
N ILE A 270 -2.85 0.84 25.52
CA ILE A 270 -2.35 1.79 26.53
C ILE A 270 -0.83 1.92 26.43
N THR A 271 -0.36 3.15 26.31
CA THR A 271 1.08 3.50 26.28
C THR A 271 1.34 4.73 27.15
N PRO A 272 2.61 5.09 27.43
CA PRO A 272 2.95 6.32 28.13
C PRO A 272 2.46 7.60 27.43
N HIS A 273 2.11 7.51 26.14
CA HIS A 273 1.73 8.64 25.30
C HIS A 273 0.22 8.75 25.06
N GLY A 274 -0.56 7.74 25.44
CA GLY A 274 -2.01 7.71 25.23
C GLY A 274 -2.56 6.29 25.06
N ALA A 275 -3.88 6.21 24.85
CA ALA A 275 -4.61 4.98 24.56
C ALA A 275 -5.84 5.29 23.69
N ASP A 276 -6.45 4.24 23.14
CA ASP A 276 -7.73 4.35 22.44
C ASP A 276 -8.88 4.47 23.45
N VAL A 277 -9.47 5.66 23.55
CA VAL A 277 -10.63 5.95 24.41
C VAL A 277 -11.85 6.19 23.54
N TYR A 278 -12.96 5.53 23.87
CA TYR A 278 -14.24 5.66 23.18
C TYR A 278 -15.30 6.20 24.14
N SER A 279 -16.18 7.06 23.64
CA SER A 279 -17.31 7.60 24.39
C SER A 279 -18.63 7.01 23.92
N TYR A 280 -19.36 6.34 24.80
CA TYR A 280 -20.72 5.84 24.51
C TYR A 280 -21.82 6.91 24.68
N ALA A 281 -21.46 8.15 25.02
CA ALA A 281 -22.42 9.24 25.16
C ALA A 281 -23.08 9.55 23.81
N ALA A 282 -24.41 9.71 23.78
CA ALA A 282 -25.13 9.90 22.52
C ALA A 282 -24.77 11.20 21.77
N ASP A 283 -24.14 12.15 22.44
CA ASP A 283 -23.66 13.42 21.87
C ASP A 283 -22.18 13.39 21.42
N GLU A 284 -21.46 12.29 21.68
CA GLU A 284 -20.10 12.03 21.20
C GLU A 284 -20.09 10.78 20.30
N ASP A 285 -20.51 9.61 20.81
CA ASP A 285 -20.56 8.27 20.17
C ASP A 285 -19.36 7.95 19.25
N ASP A 286 -18.18 8.41 19.65
CA ASP A 286 -16.97 8.46 18.83
C ASP A 286 -15.69 8.26 19.67
N MET A 287 -14.55 8.09 19.00
CA MET A 287 -13.22 8.07 19.59
C MET A 287 -12.85 9.46 20.13
N VAL A 288 -12.43 9.52 21.38
CA VAL A 288 -12.18 10.77 22.10
C VAL A 288 -10.79 10.81 22.73
N LEU A 289 -10.30 12.00 23.00
CA LEU A 289 -9.11 12.21 23.83
C LEU A 289 -9.52 12.44 25.28
N ASP A 290 -8.80 11.78 26.19
CA ASP A 290 -8.89 12.01 27.63
C ASP A 290 -7.58 12.61 28.16
N PRO A 291 -7.52 13.94 28.41
CA PRO A 291 -6.34 14.60 28.94
C PRO A 291 -5.92 14.11 30.33
N LYS A 292 -6.83 13.47 31.08
CA LYS A 292 -6.59 12.94 32.43
C LYS A 292 -6.49 11.41 32.46
N LEU A 293 -6.28 10.78 31.30
CA LEU A 293 -6.25 9.33 31.17
C LEU A 293 -5.29 8.66 32.16
N ALA A 294 -4.11 9.23 32.37
CA ALA A 294 -3.14 8.71 33.33
C ALA A 294 -3.66 8.73 34.77
N GLU A 295 -4.42 9.77 35.16
CA GLU A 295 -5.05 9.84 36.49
C GLU A 295 -6.17 8.80 36.61
N HIS A 296 -7.01 8.68 35.57
CA HIS A 296 -8.11 7.72 35.55
C HIS A 296 -7.65 6.27 35.58
N LEU A 297 -6.58 5.94 34.85
CA LEU A 297 -5.98 4.60 34.82
C LEU A 297 -5.28 4.26 36.15
N ARG A 298 -4.60 5.24 36.76
CA ARG A 298 -3.94 5.07 38.06
C ARG A 298 -4.93 4.71 39.16
N HIS A 299 -6.17 5.22 39.10
CA HIS A 299 -7.24 4.85 40.03
C HIS A 299 -7.52 3.35 40.06
N TRP A 300 -7.40 2.68 38.91
CA TRP A 300 -7.58 1.22 38.78
C TRP A 300 -6.28 0.42 38.96
N GLY A 301 -5.17 1.10 39.29
CA GLY A 301 -3.86 0.48 39.53
C GLY A 301 -3.01 0.27 38.27
N ILE A 302 -3.37 0.88 37.14
CA ILE A 302 -2.61 0.81 35.89
C ILE A 302 -1.65 2.00 35.83
N ASP A 303 -0.34 1.74 35.82
CA ASP A 303 0.69 2.76 35.58
C ASP A 303 1.04 2.80 34.09
N VAL A 304 0.63 3.87 33.42
CA VAL A 304 0.85 4.08 31.97
C VAL A 304 2.32 4.04 31.57
N LEU A 305 3.26 4.31 32.48
CA LEU A 305 4.70 4.27 32.21
C LEU A 305 5.25 2.84 32.03
N GLN A 306 4.53 1.83 32.53
CA GLN A 306 4.93 0.42 32.46
C GLN A 306 4.20 -0.36 31.36
N MET A 307 3.30 0.30 30.63
CA MET A 307 2.48 -0.34 29.61
C MET A 307 3.13 -0.23 28.24
N GLU A 308 3.13 -1.34 27.50
CA GLU A 308 3.51 -1.40 26.09
C GLU A 308 2.29 -1.80 25.25
N LYS A 309 2.24 -1.33 24.00
CA LYS A 309 1.13 -1.63 23.09
C LYS A 309 1.17 -3.10 22.69
N THR A 310 0.16 -3.87 23.07
CA THR A 310 0.03 -5.30 22.78
C THR A 310 -1.09 -5.61 21.77
N GLU A 311 -1.99 -4.66 21.50
CA GLU A 311 -3.08 -4.81 20.53
C GLU A 311 -3.08 -3.69 19.48
N LYS A 312 -3.68 -3.99 18.32
CA LYS A 312 -3.94 -3.01 17.27
C LYS A 312 -4.98 -1.97 17.72
N THR A 313 -4.75 -0.72 17.37
CA THR A 313 -5.70 0.38 17.53
C THR A 313 -6.93 0.17 16.64
N VAL A 314 -8.02 0.86 16.94
CA VAL A 314 -9.24 0.81 16.11
C VAL A 314 -8.95 1.27 14.67
N SER A 315 -8.14 2.31 14.50
CA SER A 315 -7.71 2.81 13.19
C SER A 315 -6.92 1.77 12.39
N GLU A 316 -6.02 1.03 13.04
CA GLU A 316 -5.28 -0.09 12.40
C GLU A 316 -6.20 -1.24 11.99
N LEU A 317 -7.25 -1.53 12.77
CA LEU A 317 -8.24 -2.56 12.42
C LEU A 317 -9.12 -2.14 11.24
N GLN A 318 -9.55 -0.88 11.19
CA GLN A 318 -10.31 -0.34 10.05
C GLN A 318 -9.48 -0.33 8.76
N LEU A 319 -8.19 -0.03 8.87
CA LEU A 319 -7.21 -0.15 7.78
C LEU A 319 -7.16 -1.58 7.22
N ASP A 320 -7.03 -2.58 8.09
CA ASP A 320 -6.99 -3.98 7.69
C ASP A 320 -8.30 -4.43 7.02
N LEU A 321 -9.46 -4.01 7.56
CA LEU A 321 -10.78 -4.29 6.97
C LEU A 321 -10.93 -3.65 5.58
N ASN A 322 -10.47 -2.42 5.39
CA ASN A 322 -10.52 -1.73 4.10
C ASN A 322 -9.55 -2.34 3.07
N LYS A 323 -8.39 -2.83 3.52
CA LYS A 323 -7.44 -3.56 2.67
C LYS A 323 -8.00 -4.92 2.25
N GLY A 324 -8.68 -5.62 3.16
CA GLY A 324 -9.32 -6.91 2.91
C GLY A 324 -10.62 -6.84 2.10
N TYR A 325 -11.24 -5.65 1.98
CA TYR A 325 -12.32 -5.38 1.02
C TYR A 325 -11.75 -5.24 -0.40
N GLU A 326 -11.05 -6.27 -0.85
CA GLU A 326 -10.51 -6.34 -2.19
C GLU A 326 -11.63 -6.60 -3.22
N PHE A 327 -11.47 -5.96 -4.37
CA PHE A 327 -12.42 -5.83 -5.48
C PHE A 327 -12.77 -7.14 -6.20
N SER A 328 -12.49 -8.32 -5.61
CA SER A 328 -12.86 -9.64 -6.16
C SER A 328 -14.37 -9.81 -6.36
N ARG A 329 -15.18 -8.88 -5.82
CA ARG A 329 -16.62 -8.77 -6.05
C ARG A 329 -17.06 -7.84 -7.20
N ILE A 330 -16.13 -7.14 -7.86
CA ILE A 330 -16.38 -6.32 -9.06
C ILE A 330 -15.69 -6.91 -10.30
N THR A 331 -15.54 -8.23 -10.36
CA THR A 331 -15.48 -8.91 -11.66
C THR A 331 -16.91 -9.03 -12.17
N GLU A 332 -17.15 -8.77 -13.46
CA GLU A 332 -18.45 -8.96 -14.08
C GLU A 332 -19.00 -10.34 -13.67
N GLU A 333 -20.07 -10.37 -12.87
CA GLU A 333 -20.62 -11.61 -12.29
C GLU A 333 -20.66 -12.72 -13.36
N GLY A 334 -19.85 -13.77 -13.16
CA GLY A 334 -19.84 -14.97 -14.02
C GLY A 334 -18.94 -14.91 -15.26
N LYS A 335 -18.10 -13.90 -15.46
CA LYS A 335 -17.12 -13.87 -16.56
C LYS A 335 -15.68 -13.94 -16.07
N VAL A 336 -14.93 -14.87 -16.66
CA VAL A 336 -13.47 -14.98 -16.51
C VAL A 336 -12.83 -14.10 -17.58
N LEU A 337 -12.23 -12.98 -17.18
CA LEU A 337 -11.49 -12.09 -18.08
C LEU A 337 -10.06 -12.64 -18.29
N ARG A 338 -9.48 -12.37 -19.47
CA ARG A 338 -8.08 -12.73 -19.74
C ARG A 338 -7.14 -11.73 -19.03
N PRO A 339 -6.21 -12.19 -18.16
CA PRO A 339 -5.22 -11.32 -17.54
C PRO A 339 -4.28 -10.73 -18.60
N LEU A 340 -4.00 -9.43 -18.50
CA LEU A 340 -3.00 -8.74 -19.33
C LEU A 340 -1.80 -8.36 -18.47
N LYS A 341 -0.60 -8.44 -19.05
CA LYS A 341 0.68 -8.19 -18.37
C LYS A 341 1.63 -7.39 -19.27
N GLY A 342 2.55 -6.66 -18.64
CA GLY A 342 3.62 -5.95 -19.33
C GLY A 342 3.34 -4.46 -19.57
N PRO A 343 4.11 -3.81 -20.47
CA PRO A 343 3.99 -2.38 -20.77
C PRO A 343 2.54 -1.95 -21.02
N LEU A 344 2.12 -0.86 -20.36
CA LEU A 344 0.76 -0.30 -20.35
C LEU A 344 -0.34 -1.20 -19.76
N HIS A 345 0.03 -2.33 -19.15
CA HIS A 345 -0.89 -3.29 -18.52
C HIS A 345 -0.46 -3.64 -17.09
N VAL A 346 0.14 -2.67 -16.39
CA VAL A 346 0.55 -2.80 -14.99
C VAL A 346 -0.56 -2.24 -14.09
N GLY A 347 -0.94 -2.99 -13.07
CA GLY A 347 -1.94 -2.57 -12.08
C GLY A 347 -1.42 -1.54 -11.08
N LEU A 348 -2.33 -0.77 -10.49
CA LEU A 348 -2.04 0.07 -9.33
C LEU A 348 -2.78 -0.49 -8.12
N VAL A 349 -2.02 -0.84 -7.09
CA VAL A 349 -2.56 -1.41 -5.84
C VAL A 349 -3.35 -0.34 -5.09
N ASN A 350 -4.49 -0.72 -4.50
CA ASN A 350 -5.29 0.19 -3.68
C ASN A 350 -4.60 0.43 -2.33
N LEU A 351 -4.44 1.71 -1.95
CA LEU A 351 -3.78 2.15 -0.71
C LEU A 351 -4.78 2.65 0.34
N GLY A 352 -5.97 2.06 0.35
CA GLY A 352 -7.13 2.55 1.10
C GLY A 352 -7.83 3.69 0.35
N ASN A 353 -9.03 3.41 -0.15
CA ASN A 353 -9.88 4.31 -0.94
C ASN A 353 -9.19 5.05 -2.10
N SER A 354 -8.04 4.58 -2.61
CA SER A 354 -7.24 5.29 -3.61
C SER A 354 -7.62 4.96 -5.07
N CYS A 355 -8.80 4.37 -5.30
CA CYS A 355 -9.24 3.99 -6.65
C CYS A 355 -9.36 5.19 -7.59
N TYR A 356 -9.80 6.35 -7.08
CA TYR A 356 -9.88 7.59 -7.85
C TYR A 356 -8.50 8.02 -8.38
N LEU A 357 -7.46 7.95 -7.54
CA LEU A 357 -6.06 8.22 -7.92
C LEU A 357 -5.58 7.22 -8.96
N ASN A 358 -5.82 5.93 -8.72
CA ASN A 358 -5.36 4.88 -9.61
C ASN A 358 -5.98 5.03 -11.01
N SER A 359 -7.28 5.33 -11.10
CA SER A 359 -7.98 5.56 -12.38
C SER A 359 -7.43 6.76 -13.14
N VAL A 360 -7.22 7.90 -12.45
CA VAL A 360 -6.70 9.13 -13.07
C VAL A 360 -5.26 8.95 -13.56
N VAL A 361 -4.40 8.32 -12.76
CA VAL A 361 -3.00 8.09 -13.12
C VAL A 361 -2.86 7.13 -14.30
N GLN A 362 -3.67 6.07 -14.35
CA GLN A 362 -3.73 5.16 -15.51
C GLN A 362 -4.11 5.92 -16.78
N LEU A 363 -5.15 6.76 -16.72
CA LEU A 363 -5.58 7.58 -17.87
C LEU A 363 -4.47 8.53 -18.34
N LEU A 364 -3.80 9.20 -17.40
CA LEU A 364 -2.72 10.14 -17.70
C LEU A 364 -1.56 9.46 -18.45
N MET A 365 -1.19 8.24 -18.03
CA MET A 365 -0.06 7.50 -18.61
C MET A 365 -0.36 6.82 -19.95
N VAL A 366 -1.60 6.88 -20.45
CA VAL A 366 -1.95 6.44 -21.80
C VAL A 366 -1.59 7.49 -22.86
N VAL A 367 -1.46 8.76 -22.47
CA VAL A 367 -1.22 9.87 -23.42
C VAL A 367 0.24 9.85 -23.92
N PRO A 368 0.49 9.71 -25.24
CA PRO A 368 1.85 9.55 -25.79
C PRO A 368 2.81 10.68 -25.45
N GLU A 369 2.32 11.92 -25.43
CA GLU A 369 3.09 13.12 -25.07
C GLU A 369 3.59 13.05 -23.62
N ILE A 370 2.75 12.55 -22.72
CA ILE A 370 3.07 12.37 -21.30
C ILE A 370 4.03 11.19 -21.13
N GLN A 371 3.83 10.10 -21.88
CA GLN A 371 4.78 8.97 -21.91
C GLN A 371 6.17 9.43 -22.36
N ALA A 372 6.26 10.18 -23.45
CA ALA A 372 7.53 10.71 -23.96
C ALA A 372 8.24 11.61 -22.92
N ARG A 373 7.47 12.41 -22.18
CA ARG A 373 8.00 13.29 -21.12
C ARG A 373 8.45 12.51 -19.88
N TYR A 374 7.58 11.73 -19.26
CA TYR A 374 7.83 11.14 -17.95
C TYR A 374 8.45 9.74 -18.01
N ALA A 375 8.14 8.92 -19.02
CA ALA A 375 8.80 7.62 -19.21
C ALA A 375 10.06 7.78 -20.09
N GLY A 376 9.99 8.56 -21.17
CA GLY A 376 11.10 8.76 -22.10
C GLY A 376 12.29 9.54 -21.53
N LEU A 377 12.04 10.50 -20.64
CA LEU A 377 13.09 11.26 -19.95
C LEU A 377 13.29 10.80 -18.49
N ALA A 378 12.74 9.66 -18.09
CA ALA A 378 12.69 9.26 -16.69
C ALA A 378 14.07 9.24 -16.00
N ASP A 379 15.07 8.66 -16.66
CA ASP A 379 16.43 8.56 -16.10
C ASP A 379 17.03 9.95 -15.88
N ARG A 380 16.87 10.86 -16.84
CA ARG A 380 17.30 12.27 -16.71
C ARG A 380 16.57 12.99 -15.58
N ILE A 381 15.25 12.80 -15.45
CA ILE A 381 14.44 13.44 -14.41
C ILE A 381 14.92 13.00 -13.01
N LEU A 382 15.15 11.70 -12.84
CA LEU A 382 15.57 11.09 -11.57
C LEU A 382 17.04 11.43 -11.24
N GLU A 383 17.93 11.42 -12.23
CA GLU A 383 19.34 11.83 -12.08
C GLU A 383 19.50 13.32 -11.74
N ALA A 384 18.60 14.17 -12.24
CA ALA A 384 18.56 15.60 -11.93
C ALA A 384 17.66 15.95 -10.72
N ALA A 385 17.10 14.96 -10.05
CA ALA A 385 16.25 15.18 -8.87
C ALA A 385 16.99 15.86 -7.71
N PRO A 386 16.30 16.66 -6.88
CA PRO A 386 16.92 17.31 -5.74
C PRO A 386 17.53 16.30 -4.75
N GLY A 387 18.73 16.58 -4.26
CA GLY A 387 19.45 15.75 -3.29
C GLY A 387 18.85 15.79 -1.88
N GLY A 388 19.40 14.99 -0.96
CA GLY A 388 19.03 15.05 0.47
C GLY A 388 17.59 14.64 0.80
N GLY A 389 16.97 13.77 -0.01
CA GLY A 389 15.58 13.33 0.16
C GLY A 389 14.52 14.13 -0.56
N GLY A 390 14.90 15.16 -1.32
CA GLY A 390 13.96 15.95 -2.11
C GLY A 390 13.20 15.15 -3.18
N VAL A 391 13.72 13.98 -3.59
CA VAL A 391 13.09 13.09 -4.59
C VAL A 391 11.65 12.72 -4.22
N LEU A 392 11.38 12.49 -2.93
CA LEU A 392 10.04 12.14 -2.44
C LEU A 392 9.06 13.32 -2.43
N ASP A 393 9.60 14.54 -2.35
CA ASP A 393 8.83 15.79 -2.42
C ASP A 393 8.78 16.37 -3.84
N ASP A 394 9.32 15.64 -4.84
CA ASP A 394 9.49 16.10 -6.21
C ASP A 394 8.50 15.41 -7.17
N LEU A 395 7.45 16.14 -7.55
CA LEU A 395 6.36 15.59 -8.37
C LEU A 395 6.85 15.03 -9.71
N PRO A 396 7.76 15.68 -10.46
CA PRO A 396 8.30 15.11 -11.69
C PRO A 396 9.02 13.78 -11.48
N SER A 397 9.78 13.63 -10.38
CA SER A 397 10.42 12.35 -10.04
C SER A 397 9.41 11.27 -9.72
N GLN A 398 8.37 11.58 -8.94
CA GLN A 398 7.33 10.60 -8.61
C GLN A 398 6.49 10.19 -9.83
N LEU A 399 6.20 11.14 -10.73
CA LEU A 399 5.55 10.84 -12.01
C LEU A 399 6.45 10.01 -12.94
N ALA A 400 7.76 10.30 -13.01
CA ALA A 400 8.72 9.52 -13.79
C ALA A 400 8.86 8.09 -13.24
N LYS A 401 8.91 7.93 -11.92
CA LYS A 401 8.91 6.62 -11.24
C LYS A 401 7.67 5.82 -11.63
N VAL A 402 6.48 6.40 -11.51
CA VAL A 402 5.21 5.77 -11.92
C VAL A 402 5.18 5.47 -13.41
N ALA A 403 5.66 6.38 -14.26
CA ALA A 403 5.71 6.20 -15.71
C ALA A 403 6.65 5.06 -16.12
N LYS A 404 7.83 4.90 -15.49
CA LYS A 404 8.71 3.73 -15.72
C LYS A 404 7.97 2.42 -15.42
N ALA A 405 7.18 2.36 -14.36
CA ALA A 405 6.39 1.17 -14.05
C ALA A 405 5.28 0.93 -15.06
N LEU A 406 4.39 1.91 -15.27
CA LEU A 406 3.20 1.73 -16.09
C LEU A 406 3.52 1.62 -17.58
N VAL A 407 4.41 2.47 -18.10
CA VAL A 407 4.71 2.56 -19.54
C VAL A 407 5.76 1.54 -19.95
N LEU A 408 6.81 1.32 -19.14
CA LEU A 408 7.91 0.41 -19.50
C LEU A 408 7.79 -0.99 -18.86
N GLY A 409 6.79 -1.21 -17.99
CA GLY A 409 6.62 -2.48 -17.27
C GLY A 409 7.68 -2.72 -16.19
N ARG A 410 8.42 -1.69 -15.75
CA ARG A 410 9.46 -1.82 -14.71
C ARG A 410 8.86 -1.71 -13.31
N THR A 411 8.26 -2.79 -12.84
CA THR A 411 7.61 -2.87 -11.51
C THR A 411 8.58 -3.14 -10.36
N GLY A 412 9.88 -3.30 -10.64
CA GLY A 412 10.91 -3.67 -9.65
C GLY A 412 10.91 -5.14 -9.28
N HIS A 413 9.94 -5.92 -9.76
CA HIS A 413 9.90 -7.37 -9.62
C HIS A 413 10.19 -8.01 -10.98
N ALA A 414 11.09 -9.00 -11.01
CA ALA A 414 11.33 -9.75 -12.23
C ALA A 414 10.08 -10.56 -12.58
N CYS A 415 9.51 -10.33 -13.77
CA CYS A 415 8.46 -11.20 -14.33
C CYS A 415 9.00 -12.64 -14.42
N LEU A 416 8.20 -13.63 -14.01
CA LEU A 416 8.62 -15.05 -13.97
C LEU A 416 9.12 -15.55 -15.34
N ALA A 417 8.62 -14.99 -16.45
CA ALA A 417 9.10 -15.27 -17.80
C ALA A 417 10.61 -15.01 -17.98
N ALA A 418 11.16 -13.96 -17.35
CA ALA A 418 12.59 -13.66 -17.36
C ALA A 418 13.40 -14.62 -16.48
N ARG A 419 12.83 -15.10 -15.36
CA ARG A 419 13.44 -16.13 -14.50
C ARG A 419 13.50 -17.49 -15.20
N ARG A 420 12.49 -17.85 -15.99
CA ARG A 420 12.48 -19.06 -16.83
C ARG A 420 13.57 -19.04 -17.88
N ALA A 421 13.80 -17.90 -18.56
CA ALA A 421 14.87 -17.75 -19.53
C ALA A 421 16.28 -17.91 -18.91
N LYS A 422 16.48 -17.46 -17.66
CA LYS A 422 17.73 -17.67 -16.90
C LYS A 422 17.89 -19.10 -16.39
N LYS A 423 16.84 -19.74 -15.85
CA LYS A 423 16.88 -21.13 -15.34
C LYS A 423 16.97 -22.20 -16.45
N GLY A 424 16.45 -21.92 -17.63
CA GLY A 424 16.48 -22.85 -18.78
C GLY A 424 17.88 -23.10 -19.36
N GLY A 425 18.87 -22.29 -19.00
CA GLY A 425 20.27 -22.46 -19.44
C GLY A 425 21.09 -23.49 -18.65
N ASP A 426 20.60 -23.97 -17.49
CA ASP A 426 21.43 -24.73 -16.52
C ASP A 426 20.86 -26.11 -16.15
N ARG A 427 19.79 -26.58 -16.81
CA ARG A 427 19.29 -27.97 -16.69
C ARG A 427 19.80 -28.82 -17.85
N GLY A 428 21.12 -29.02 -17.89
CA GLY A 428 21.74 -30.09 -18.65
C GLY A 428 21.46 -31.44 -17.99
N GLU A 429 20.64 -32.24 -18.65
CA GLU A 429 20.56 -33.71 -18.63
C GLU A 429 21.17 -34.41 -17.41
N LYS A 430 20.33 -34.85 -16.47
CA LYS A 430 20.63 -36.03 -15.65
C LYS A 430 19.37 -36.70 -15.09
N GLU A 431 19.41 -38.02 -15.22
CA GLU A 431 18.61 -39.08 -14.60
C GLU A 431 17.27 -39.46 -15.25
N GLU A 432 16.92 -40.74 -15.39
CA GLU A 432 17.65 -42.00 -15.59
C GLU A 432 16.59 -43.10 -15.84
N GLU A 433 17.02 -44.26 -16.32
CA GLU A 433 16.23 -45.48 -16.49
C GLU A 433 15.63 -46.05 -15.17
N LYS A 434 14.43 -46.64 -15.33
CA LYS A 434 13.84 -47.83 -14.65
C LYS A 434 13.26 -47.74 -13.23
N GLY A 435 11.99 -48.15 -13.15
CA GLY A 435 11.39 -48.79 -11.97
C GLY A 435 9.87 -48.67 -11.89
N GLU A 436 9.14 -49.54 -12.61
CA GLU A 436 7.68 -49.69 -12.51
C GLU A 436 7.25 -50.22 -11.13
N LYS A 437 6.07 -49.77 -10.68
CA LYS A 437 5.39 -50.00 -9.38
C LYS A 437 5.66 -48.97 -8.28
N LYS A 438 5.32 -47.72 -8.59
CA LYS A 438 4.76 -46.70 -7.66
C LYS A 438 4.17 -45.55 -8.49
N GLU A 439 3.44 -45.88 -9.56
CA GLU A 439 3.10 -44.90 -10.61
C GLU A 439 1.87 -44.05 -10.28
N GLU A 440 0.80 -44.61 -9.72
CA GLU A 440 -0.41 -43.82 -9.42
C GLU A 440 -0.21 -42.82 -8.27
N GLU A 441 0.43 -43.21 -7.16
CA GLU A 441 0.75 -42.31 -6.04
C GLU A 441 1.80 -41.25 -6.40
N LYS A 442 2.73 -41.56 -7.33
CA LYS A 442 3.70 -40.58 -7.83
C LYS A 442 3.07 -39.65 -8.86
N GLU A 443 2.17 -40.11 -9.72
CA GLU A 443 1.46 -39.27 -10.67
C GLU A 443 0.48 -38.32 -9.98
N GLU A 444 -0.23 -38.77 -8.95
CA GLU A 444 -1.14 -37.91 -8.19
C GLU A 444 -0.37 -36.87 -7.36
N ASN A 445 0.73 -37.27 -6.70
CA ASN A 445 1.61 -36.32 -6.02
C ASN A 445 2.29 -35.34 -7.00
N LYS A 446 2.69 -35.80 -8.17
CA LYS A 446 3.26 -34.95 -9.21
C LYS A 446 2.23 -33.96 -9.74
N ARG A 447 1.00 -34.40 -10.00
CA ARG A 447 -0.09 -33.54 -10.49
C ARG A 447 -0.56 -32.53 -9.45
N ASN A 448 -0.52 -32.90 -8.16
CA ASN A 448 -0.80 -31.98 -7.06
C ASN A 448 0.35 -30.98 -6.87
N ASN A 449 1.60 -31.40 -7.05
CA ASN A 449 2.75 -30.48 -7.07
C ASN A 449 2.70 -29.53 -8.27
N ASP A 450 2.40 -30.03 -9.47
CA ASP A 450 2.33 -29.22 -10.70
C ASP A 450 1.21 -28.18 -10.58
N LYS A 451 0.03 -28.55 -10.06
CA LYS A 451 -1.06 -27.60 -9.77
C LYS A 451 -0.70 -26.57 -8.69
N LYS A 452 0.03 -27.00 -7.66
CA LYS A 452 0.49 -26.11 -6.58
C LYS A 452 1.55 -25.13 -7.09
N GLU A 453 2.47 -25.58 -7.94
CA GLU A 453 3.43 -24.72 -8.63
C GLU A 453 2.72 -23.72 -9.56
N GLU A 454 1.68 -24.15 -10.29
CA GLU A 454 0.88 -23.26 -11.15
C GLU A 454 0.12 -22.18 -10.35
N GLU A 455 -0.53 -22.54 -9.23
CA GLU A 455 -1.22 -21.57 -8.35
C GLU A 455 -0.25 -20.59 -7.67
N GLU A 456 0.91 -21.06 -7.21
CA GLU A 456 1.96 -20.22 -6.61
C GLU A 456 2.60 -19.28 -7.65
N GLU A 457 2.76 -19.74 -8.90
CA GLU A 457 3.26 -18.92 -10.01
C GLU A 457 2.26 -17.82 -10.41
N GLU A 458 0.95 -18.12 -10.43
CA GLU A 458 -0.09 -17.12 -10.74
C GLU A 458 -0.11 -15.97 -9.71
N GLU A 459 -0.05 -16.27 -8.41
CA GLU A 459 -0.02 -15.25 -7.35
C GLU A 459 1.27 -14.39 -7.36
N GLU A 460 2.46 -14.99 -7.61
CA GLU A 460 3.70 -14.21 -7.77
C GLU A 460 3.64 -13.32 -9.02
N ASP A 461 3.06 -13.82 -10.10
CA ASP A 461 2.92 -13.08 -11.34
C ASP A 461 1.93 -11.90 -11.22
N GLU A 462 0.79 -12.09 -10.56
CA GLU A 462 -0.17 -11.01 -10.29
C GLU A 462 0.47 -9.89 -9.48
N ARG A 463 1.23 -10.24 -8.44
CA ARG A 463 1.97 -9.26 -7.64
C ARG A 463 3.09 -8.57 -8.42
N SER A 464 3.77 -9.31 -9.31
CA SER A 464 4.84 -8.75 -10.13
C SER A 464 4.34 -7.72 -11.15
N ASN A 465 3.06 -7.77 -11.50
CA ASN A 465 2.42 -6.90 -12.50
C ASN A 465 1.56 -5.80 -11.87
N ALA A 466 1.86 -5.38 -10.64
CA ALA A 466 1.22 -4.24 -9.99
C ALA A 466 2.23 -3.43 -9.16
N VAL A 467 1.99 -2.13 -9.01
CA VAL A 467 2.83 -1.24 -8.18
C VAL A 467 2.00 -0.44 -7.18
N ARG A 468 2.65 0.00 -6.09
CA ARG A 468 2.02 0.76 -5.00
C ARG A 468 2.45 2.24 -5.11
N PRO A 469 1.66 3.16 -5.69
CA PRO A 469 2.06 4.56 -5.90
C PRO A 469 2.00 5.39 -4.61
N PHE A 470 2.57 4.88 -3.51
CA PHE A 470 2.45 5.45 -2.17
C PHE A 470 3.11 6.82 -2.06
N ALA A 471 4.35 6.96 -2.55
CA ALA A 471 5.06 8.23 -2.52
C ALA A 471 4.35 9.32 -3.33
N LEU A 472 3.75 8.97 -4.48
CA LEU A 472 2.93 9.89 -5.26
C LEU A 472 1.65 10.30 -4.50
N LYS A 473 0.93 9.35 -3.87
CA LYS A 473 -0.26 9.65 -3.06
C LYS A 473 0.08 10.61 -1.91
N GLN A 474 1.16 10.34 -1.18
CA GLN A 474 1.62 11.19 -0.07
C GLN A 474 1.97 12.60 -0.54
N LEU A 475 2.65 12.71 -1.69
CA LEU A 475 3.04 13.99 -2.25
C LEU A 475 1.84 14.82 -2.69
N LEU A 476 0.90 14.22 -3.42
CA LEU A 476 -0.31 14.91 -3.90
C LEU A 476 -1.24 15.33 -2.74
N GLY A 477 -1.31 14.52 -1.69
CA GLY A 477 -2.09 14.83 -0.50
C GLY A 477 -1.46 15.87 0.41
N LYS A 478 -0.16 16.15 0.30
CA LYS A 478 0.57 17.02 1.22
C LYS A 478 -0.03 18.44 1.24
N GLY A 479 -0.68 18.78 2.35
CA GLY A 479 -1.30 20.10 2.57
C GLY A 479 -2.69 20.27 1.92
N HIS A 480 -3.24 19.22 1.29
CA HIS A 480 -4.58 19.26 0.71
C HIS A 480 -5.62 18.71 1.71
N PRO A 481 -6.73 19.42 2.00
CA PRO A 481 -7.69 19.00 3.01
C PRO A 481 -8.36 17.65 2.70
N GLU A 482 -8.61 17.35 1.41
CA GLU A 482 -9.30 16.12 1.02
C GLU A 482 -8.33 15.00 0.63
N PHE A 483 -7.42 15.25 -0.33
CA PHE A 483 -6.45 14.25 -0.80
C PHE A 483 -5.37 13.82 0.23
N SER A 484 -5.23 14.51 1.37
CA SER A 484 -4.40 14.02 2.49
C SER A 484 -5.03 12.88 3.28
N THR A 485 -6.35 12.71 3.15
CA THR A 485 -7.14 11.77 3.96
C THR A 485 -7.19 10.37 3.35
N GLY A 486 -7.64 9.40 4.14
CA GLY A 486 -7.93 8.04 3.69
C GLY A 486 -9.32 7.87 3.07
N GLN A 487 -10.06 8.96 2.83
CA GLN A 487 -11.46 8.91 2.39
C GLN A 487 -11.59 8.75 0.87
N GLN A 488 -12.78 8.34 0.42
CA GLN A 488 -13.11 8.31 -1.02
C GLN A 488 -13.22 9.73 -1.57
N GLN A 489 -12.74 9.95 -2.79
CA GLN A 489 -12.70 11.27 -3.44
C GLN A 489 -13.20 11.22 -4.88
N ASP A 490 -13.57 12.38 -5.43
CA ASP A 490 -14.01 12.54 -6.80
C ASP A 490 -12.82 12.53 -7.79
N ALA A 491 -12.95 11.77 -8.88
CA ALA A 491 -11.89 11.63 -9.88
C ALA A 491 -11.76 12.87 -10.79
N GLY A 492 -12.85 13.59 -11.04
CA GLY A 492 -12.86 14.83 -11.81
C GLY A 492 -12.20 15.98 -11.05
N GLU A 493 -12.44 16.08 -9.74
CA GLU A 493 -11.74 17.03 -8.88
C GLU A 493 -10.24 16.74 -8.81
N LEU A 494 -9.87 15.47 -8.62
CA LEU A 494 -8.46 15.07 -8.67
C LEU A 494 -7.83 15.40 -10.04
N TRP A 495 -8.54 15.21 -11.15
CA TRP A 495 -8.04 15.52 -12.49
C TRP A 495 -7.62 17.00 -12.62
N VAL A 496 -8.49 17.92 -12.20
CA VAL A 496 -8.21 19.35 -12.25
C VAL A 496 -7.03 19.69 -11.33
N TYR A 497 -7.06 19.24 -10.08
CA TYR A 497 -6.00 19.47 -9.10
C TYR A 497 -4.64 18.92 -9.57
N LEU A 498 -4.62 17.70 -10.11
CA LEU A 498 -3.40 17.06 -10.59
C LEU A 498 -2.79 17.82 -11.77
N LEU A 499 -3.60 18.27 -12.74
CA LEU A 499 -3.09 19.05 -13.86
C LEU A 499 -2.52 20.41 -13.43
N GLU A 500 -3.09 21.06 -12.42
CA GLU A 500 -2.52 22.30 -11.84
C GLU A 500 -1.17 22.02 -11.19
N LYS A 501 -1.08 20.96 -10.38
CA LYS A 501 0.17 20.57 -9.73
C LYS A 501 1.26 20.18 -10.74
N ILE A 502 0.87 19.50 -11.82
CA ILE A 502 1.80 19.16 -12.91
C ILE A 502 2.28 20.43 -13.60
N GLU A 503 1.39 21.38 -13.91
CA GLU A 503 1.79 22.64 -14.54
C GLU A 503 2.77 23.44 -13.68
N GLU A 504 2.48 23.59 -12.38
CA GLU A 504 3.39 24.23 -11.42
C GLU A 504 4.76 23.54 -11.39
N ALA A 505 4.77 22.21 -11.33
CA ALA A 505 5.98 21.42 -11.28
C ALA A 505 6.78 21.50 -12.60
N GLU A 506 6.11 21.49 -13.75
CA GLU A 506 6.74 21.61 -15.06
C GLU A 506 7.35 22.99 -15.29
N ALA A 507 6.66 24.04 -14.85
CA ALA A 507 7.18 25.41 -14.91
C ALA A 507 8.44 25.56 -14.05
N ALA A 508 8.49 24.93 -12.88
CA ALA A 508 9.65 24.95 -11.98
C ALA A 508 10.83 24.07 -12.44
N ASN A 509 10.61 23.11 -13.36
CA ASN A 509 11.57 22.07 -13.71
C ASN A 509 11.78 21.89 -15.23
N SER A 510 11.59 22.97 -16.00
CA SER A 510 11.70 22.94 -17.47
C SER A 510 12.98 22.30 -17.99
N ASP A 511 14.08 22.50 -17.27
CA ASP A 511 15.44 22.13 -17.68
C ASP A 511 15.65 20.62 -17.77
N ARG A 512 14.87 19.83 -17.02
CA ARG A 512 14.96 18.35 -17.04
C ARG A 512 13.74 17.66 -17.66
N LEU A 513 12.66 18.41 -17.90
CA LEU A 513 11.41 17.88 -18.45
C LEU A 513 11.22 18.14 -19.95
N ARG A 514 12.09 18.97 -20.55
CA ARG A 514 12.06 19.26 -21.98
C ARG A 514 13.10 18.43 -22.74
N PRO A 515 12.74 17.80 -23.88
CA PRO A 515 13.71 17.17 -24.77
C PRO A 515 14.74 18.20 -25.25
N ASP A 516 16.00 17.78 -25.43
CA ASP A 516 17.05 18.67 -25.95
C ASP A 516 16.65 19.17 -27.37
N PRO A 517 16.74 20.49 -27.65
CA PRO A 517 16.49 21.05 -28.97
C PRO A 517 17.32 20.41 -30.10
N ASN A 518 18.49 19.87 -29.79
CA ASN A 518 19.41 19.23 -30.72
C ASN A 518 19.41 17.69 -30.67
N ALA A 519 18.68 17.08 -29.72
CA ALA A 519 18.58 15.62 -29.69
C ALA A 519 17.65 15.12 -30.80
N GLN A 520 18.15 14.19 -31.62
CA GLN A 520 17.29 13.35 -32.46
C GLN A 520 16.32 12.60 -31.53
N SER A 521 15.05 12.54 -31.92
CA SER A 521 13.97 11.87 -31.20
C SER A 521 14.43 10.56 -30.57
N VAL A 522 14.36 10.45 -29.24
CA VAL A 522 14.54 9.17 -28.55
C VAL A 522 13.34 8.31 -28.91
N ILE A 523 13.53 7.44 -29.90
CA ILE A 523 12.57 6.39 -30.22
C ILE A 523 12.54 5.48 -28.99
N LEU A 524 11.39 5.37 -28.32
CA LEU A 524 11.11 4.25 -27.44
C LEU A 524 11.09 2.99 -28.32
N THR A 525 12.27 2.41 -28.56
CA THR A 525 12.34 1.10 -29.21
C THR A 525 11.84 0.09 -28.19
N PRO A 526 10.74 -0.64 -28.46
CA PRO A 526 10.47 -1.83 -27.67
C PRO A 526 11.69 -2.74 -27.82
N TYR A 527 12.22 -3.17 -26.68
CA TYR A 527 13.39 -4.02 -26.55
C TYR A 527 13.23 -5.27 -27.43
N SER A 528 13.85 -5.27 -28.62
CA SER A 528 13.96 -6.45 -29.47
C SER A 528 14.97 -7.39 -28.82
N SER A 529 14.46 -8.43 -28.16
CA SER A 529 15.27 -9.53 -27.66
C SER A 529 14.85 -10.82 -28.36
N SER A 530 15.51 -11.14 -29.47
CA SER A 530 15.97 -12.50 -29.80
C SER A 530 16.68 -12.54 -31.16
N PRO A 531 17.75 -13.35 -31.31
CA PRO A 531 18.36 -13.64 -32.59
C PRO A 531 17.49 -14.64 -33.37
N SER A 532 17.28 -14.35 -34.64
CA SER A 532 16.54 -15.16 -35.61
C SER A 532 17.01 -16.63 -35.68
N PRO A 533 16.09 -17.62 -35.68
CA PRO A 533 16.31 -18.90 -36.34
C PRO A 533 15.62 -18.93 -37.72
N SER A 534 16.28 -19.61 -38.65
CA SER A 534 15.90 -19.77 -40.04
C SER A 534 14.65 -20.63 -40.28
N SER A 535 13.82 -20.16 -41.23
CA SER A 535 12.99 -20.89 -42.20
C SER A 535 11.70 -21.64 -41.77
N SER A 536 10.65 -21.33 -42.56
CA SER A 536 9.50 -22.14 -43.02
C SER A 536 8.14 -22.13 -42.26
N GLN A 537 7.27 -21.20 -42.71
CA GLN A 537 5.78 -21.26 -42.87
C GLN A 537 4.84 -21.28 -41.64
N PRO A 538 3.52 -20.94 -41.79
CA PRO A 538 2.90 -19.86 -42.57
C PRO A 538 1.99 -18.93 -41.71
N ARG A 539 1.65 -17.77 -42.29
CA ARG A 539 0.81 -16.69 -41.72
C ARG A 539 -0.57 -17.14 -41.23
N SER A 540 -0.95 -16.76 -40.01
CA SER A 540 -2.24 -16.11 -39.72
C SER A 540 -2.17 -15.37 -38.38
N GLN A 541 -2.86 -14.23 -38.30
CA GLN A 541 -2.95 -13.28 -37.18
C GLN A 541 -1.84 -12.21 -37.15
N SER A 542 -2.20 -11.05 -37.67
CA SER A 542 -1.46 -9.80 -37.61
C SER A 542 -1.26 -9.38 -36.15
N PRO A 543 -0.02 -9.16 -35.67
CA PRO A 543 0.20 -8.44 -34.43
C PRO A 543 -0.22 -6.98 -34.63
N LEU A 544 -0.89 -6.39 -33.64
CA LEU A 544 -1.12 -4.95 -33.56
C LEU A 544 0.26 -4.27 -33.46
N THR A 545 0.79 -3.84 -34.60
CA THR A 545 1.92 -2.92 -34.67
C THR A 545 1.47 -1.58 -34.13
N LEU A 546 2.04 -1.16 -32.99
CA LEU A 546 1.97 0.24 -32.57
C LEU A 546 2.49 1.12 -33.73
N PRO A 547 1.79 2.21 -34.10
CA PRO A 547 2.23 3.07 -35.19
C PRO A 547 3.66 3.57 -34.91
N THR A 548 4.62 3.10 -35.72
CA THR A 548 6.06 3.42 -35.60
C THR A 548 6.41 4.79 -36.20
N THR A 549 5.39 5.61 -36.41
CA THR A 549 5.49 7.02 -36.77
C THR A 549 4.55 7.72 -35.83
N PHE A 550 5.09 8.56 -34.94
CA PHE A 550 4.30 9.52 -34.18
C PHE A 550 3.37 10.21 -35.19
N PRO A 551 2.03 10.11 -35.09
CA PRO A 551 1.22 11.11 -35.75
C PRO A 551 1.72 12.44 -35.22
N SER A 552 1.98 13.40 -36.11
CA SER A 552 2.29 14.77 -35.73
C SER A 552 1.07 15.33 -35.00
N SER A 553 0.89 15.01 -33.72
CA SER A 553 0.15 15.86 -32.82
C SER A 553 0.85 17.20 -32.91
N GLY A 554 0.11 18.28 -33.18
CA GLY A 554 0.70 19.61 -33.40
C GLY A 554 1.40 20.20 -32.17
N PHE A 555 1.70 19.38 -31.16
CA PHE A 555 2.28 19.77 -29.89
C PHE A 555 3.78 19.49 -29.87
N ASP A 556 4.57 20.56 -29.79
CA ASP A 556 6.00 20.45 -29.51
C ASP A 556 6.22 20.29 -28.01
N LEU A 557 6.70 19.12 -27.56
CA LEU A 557 7.01 18.83 -26.16
C LEU A 557 8.05 19.79 -25.54
N ARG A 558 8.80 20.55 -26.37
CA ARG A 558 9.74 21.57 -25.90
C ARG A 558 9.05 22.83 -25.40
N SER A 559 7.83 23.10 -25.86
CA SER A 559 7.09 24.33 -25.55
C SER A 559 5.76 24.07 -24.84
N THR A 560 5.07 22.98 -25.18
CA THR A 560 3.77 22.62 -24.61
C THR A 560 3.93 21.99 -23.22
N ASN A 561 3.14 22.40 -22.25
CA ASN A 561 3.06 21.75 -20.92
C ASN A 561 1.95 20.68 -20.88
N THR A 562 1.93 19.82 -19.86
CA THR A 562 0.95 18.72 -19.79
C THR A 562 -0.49 19.22 -19.70
N ARG A 563 -0.77 20.32 -18.98
CA ARG A 563 -2.12 20.90 -18.87
C ARG A 563 -2.64 21.39 -20.24
N GLN A 564 -1.77 21.99 -21.04
CA GLN A 564 -2.08 22.50 -22.38
C GLN A 564 -2.52 21.41 -23.35
N LEU A 565 -2.10 20.14 -23.14
CA LEU A 565 -2.57 19.00 -23.95
C LEU A 565 -4.07 18.76 -23.83
N PHE A 566 -4.67 19.17 -22.70
CA PHE A 566 -6.10 18.99 -22.41
C PHE A 566 -6.86 20.31 -22.43
N THR A 567 -6.18 21.43 -22.61
CA THR A 567 -6.80 22.75 -22.55
C THR A 567 -7.60 23.00 -23.82
N ILE A 568 -8.88 23.34 -23.62
CA ILE A 568 -9.81 23.71 -24.67
C ILE A 568 -10.40 25.09 -24.37
N GLU A 569 -10.67 25.85 -25.41
CA GLU A 569 -11.36 27.14 -25.32
C GLU A 569 -12.86 26.92 -25.46
N THR A 570 -13.64 27.49 -24.54
CA THR A 570 -15.11 27.45 -24.56
C THR A 570 -15.64 28.85 -24.78
N GLU A 571 -16.69 28.99 -25.60
CA GLU A 571 -17.37 30.26 -25.83
C GLU A 571 -18.80 30.20 -25.28
N GLN A 572 -19.06 30.96 -24.22
CA GLN A 572 -20.38 31.12 -23.64
C GLN A 572 -21.10 32.32 -24.26
N ARG A 573 -22.19 32.06 -24.97
CA ARG A 573 -23.07 33.09 -25.54
C ARG A 573 -24.28 33.30 -24.65
N THR A 574 -24.37 34.47 -24.04
CA THR A 574 -25.54 34.91 -23.27
C THR A 574 -26.40 35.84 -24.11
N GLN A 575 -27.70 35.60 -24.20
CA GLN A 575 -28.65 36.43 -24.95
C GLN A 575 -29.75 36.94 -24.03
N CYS A 576 -29.94 38.26 -23.99
CA CYS A 576 -31.06 38.87 -23.29
C CYS A 576 -32.37 38.49 -23.99
N SER A 577 -33.31 37.91 -23.25
CA SER A 577 -34.61 37.47 -23.80
C SER A 577 -35.48 38.64 -24.29
N GLN A 578 -35.35 39.82 -23.70
CA GLN A 578 -36.15 41.00 -24.04
C GLN A 578 -35.53 41.81 -25.18
N SER A 579 -34.27 42.25 -25.03
CA SER A 579 -33.62 43.13 -26.00
C SER A 579 -32.94 42.39 -27.15
N GLN A 580 -32.85 41.06 -27.08
CA GLN A 580 -32.10 40.21 -28.02
C GLN A 580 -30.59 40.54 -28.10
N ALA A 581 -30.09 41.43 -27.24
CA ALA A 581 -28.67 41.75 -27.16
C ALA A 581 -27.87 40.53 -26.68
N VAL A 582 -26.69 40.36 -27.24
CA VAL A 582 -25.82 39.21 -26.99
C VAL A 582 -24.53 39.64 -26.29
N SER A 583 -24.00 38.77 -25.44
CA SER A 583 -22.69 38.89 -24.81
C SER A 583 -21.96 37.56 -24.96
N TYR A 584 -20.68 37.63 -25.32
CA TYR A 584 -19.81 36.48 -25.50
C TYR A 584 -18.72 36.53 -24.44
N ARG A 585 -18.52 35.40 -23.77
CA ARG A 585 -17.42 35.18 -22.84
C ARG A 585 -16.63 33.97 -23.29
N ARG A 586 -15.31 34.06 -23.32
CA ARG A 586 -14.43 32.92 -23.59
C ARG A 586 -13.69 32.55 -22.32
N ASP A 587 -13.68 31.26 -22.02
CA ASP A 587 -12.99 30.70 -20.86
C ASP A 587 -12.25 29.43 -21.30
N GLU A 588 -11.12 29.14 -20.68
CA GLU A 588 -10.34 27.91 -20.88
C GLU A 588 -10.74 26.86 -19.85
N THR A 589 -10.84 25.60 -20.26
CA THR A 589 -11.08 24.45 -19.37
C THR A 589 -10.27 23.24 -19.81
N THR A 590 -10.02 22.30 -18.89
CA THR A 590 -9.36 21.02 -19.17
C THR A 590 -10.34 19.85 -19.30
N ALA A 591 -11.63 20.10 -19.03
CA ALA A 591 -12.68 19.09 -19.10
C ALA A 591 -14.02 19.70 -19.54
N LEU A 592 -14.77 18.95 -20.36
CA LEU A 592 -16.14 19.28 -20.74
C LEU A 592 -17.11 18.57 -19.79
N VAL A 593 -17.94 19.33 -19.11
CA VAL A 593 -19.01 18.80 -18.25
C VAL A 593 -20.23 18.52 -19.11
N LEU A 594 -20.52 17.24 -19.36
CA LEU A 594 -21.72 16.82 -20.07
C LEU A 594 -22.90 16.74 -19.09
N GLN A 595 -23.90 17.61 -19.28
CA GLN A 595 -25.16 17.52 -18.55
C GLN A 595 -25.99 16.35 -19.11
N ILE A 596 -26.44 15.46 -18.22
CA ILE A 596 -27.25 14.30 -18.60
C ILE A 596 -28.74 14.63 -18.33
N PRO A 597 -29.55 14.88 -19.38
CA PRO A 597 -30.98 15.20 -19.21
C PRO A 597 -31.76 13.95 -18.84
N LEU A 598 -32.05 13.78 -17.55
CA LEU A 598 -32.76 12.61 -17.03
C LEU A 598 -34.20 12.49 -17.59
N GLU A 599 -34.81 13.59 -17.99
CA GLU A 599 -36.10 13.64 -18.67
C GLU A 599 -36.10 12.97 -20.05
N ALA A 600 -34.93 12.82 -20.68
CA ALA A 600 -34.77 12.13 -21.95
C ALA A 600 -34.54 10.61 -21.80
N ALA A 601 -34.62 10.08 -20.57
CA ALA A 601 -34.43 8.65 -20.32
C ALA A 601 -35.51 7.81 -21.02
N ILE A 602 -35.07 6.86 -21.84
CA ILE A 602 -35.96 5.97 -22.61
C ILE A 602 -36.60 4.86 -21.78
N ASN A 603 -36.06 4.60 -20.58
CA ASN A 603 -36.42 3.49 -19.71
C ASN A 603 -36.97 3.95 -18.34
N GLY A 604 -37.66 5.10 -18.32
CA GLY A 604 -38.11 5.73 -17.09
C GLY A 604 -39.08 4.87 -16.28
N ASP A 605 -39.94 4.10 -16.94
CA ASP A 605 -40.92 3.25 -16.25
C ASP A 605 -40.27 1.96 -15.71
N GLU A 606 -39.33 1.34 -16.44
CA GLU A 606 -38.57 0.19 -15.94
C GLU A 606 -37.69 0.56 -14.73
N VAL A 607 -37.12 1.77 -14.73
CA VAL A 607 -36.33 2.28 -13.60
C VAL A 607 -37.20 2.46 -12.35
N LYS A 608 -38.42 3.00 -12.49
CA LYS A 608 -39.36 3.12 -11.36
C LYS A 608 -39.71 1.75 -10.78
N GLU A 609 -40.05 0.78 -11.63
CA GLU A 609 -40.37 -0.57 -11.18
C GLU A 609 -39.18 -1.25 -10.48
N TYR A 610 -37.96 -1.04 -10.99
CA TYR A 610 -36.74 -1.49 -10.32
C TYR A 610 -36.55 -0.83 -8.94
N GLN A 611 -36.75 0.48 -8.84
CA GLN A 611 -36.63 1.21 -7.57
C GLN A 611 -37.66 0.76 -6.54
N GLU A 612 -38.90 0.50 -6.96
CA GLU A 612 -39.94 -0.06 -6.10
C GLU A 612 -39.56 -1.45 -5.58
N ARG A 613 -39.06 -2.33 -6.46
CA ARG A 613 -38.56 -3.66 -6.07
C ARG A 613 -37.38 -3.57 -5.10
N LYS A 614 -36.42 -2.68 -5.35
CA LYS A 614 -35.27 -2.44 -4.47
C LYS A 614 -35.73 -1.95 -3.10
N THR A 615 -36.66 -0.99 -3.05
CA THR A 615 -37.23 -0.45 -1.81
C THR A 615 -38.00 -1.52 -1.05
N LYS A 616 -38.80 -2.34 -1.73
CA LYS A 616 -39.50 -3.47 -1.12
C LYS A 616 -38.54 -4.48 -0.52
N ARG A 617 -37.45 -4.82 -1.23
CA ARG A 617 -36.39 -5.71 -0.73
C ARG A 617 -35.68 -5.13 0.48
N GLN A 618 -35.33 -3.85 0.46
CA GLN A 618 -34.72 -3.17 1.61
C GLN A 618 -35.66 -3.13 2.82
N ARG A 619 -36.96 -2.90 2.63
CA ARG A 619 -37.96 -2.95 3.71
C ARG A 619 -38.10 -4.35 4.30
N LEU A 620 -38.07 -5.40 3.46
CA LEU A 620 -38.10 -6.78 3.93
C LEU A 620 -36.85 -7.13 4.74
N LEU A 621 -35.65 -6.78 4.24
CA LEU A 621 -34.40 -6.97 4.99
C LEU A 621 -34.39 -6.20 6.32
N ALA A 622 -34.89 -4.96 6.34
CA ALA A 622 -35.03 -4.18 7.56
C ALA A 622 -36.08 -4.75 8.53
N ALA A 623 -37.14 -5.38 8.01
CA ALA A 623 -38.16 -6.06 8.82
C ALA A 623 -37.63 -7.39 9.38
N GLU A 624 -36.83 -8.14 8.62
CA GLU A 624 -36.13 -9.35 9.09
C GLU A 624 -35.11 -9.01 10.19
N ALA A 625 -34.36 -7.92 10.03
CA ALA A 625 -33.44 -7.41 11.06
C ALA A 625 -34.18 -7.05 12.37
N LYS A 626 -35.35 -6.41 12.29
CA LYS A 626 -36.20 -6.09 13.46
C LYS A 626 -36.93 -7.31 14.04
N GLY A 627 -37.24 -8.30 13.20
CA GLY A 627 -37.84 -9.57 13.63
C GLY A 627 -36.86 -10.42 14.45
N ALA A 628 -35.58 -10.40 14.09
CA ALA A 628 -34.52 -11.06 14.85
C ALA A 628 -34.31 -10.44 16.24
N GLU A 629 -34.48 -9.11 16.39
CA GLU A 629 -34.42 -8.43 17.70
C GLU A 629 -35.63 -8.71 18.60
N THR A 630 -36.80 -9.01 18.03
CA THR A 630 -38.04 -9.25 18.80
C THR A 630 -38.27 -10.72 19.14
N ALA A 631 -37.73 -11.66 18.37
CA ALA A 631 -37.79 -13.09 18.66
C ALA A 631 -37.02 -13.46 19.95
N ASP A 632 -35.92 -12.77 20.26
CA ASP A 632 -35.09 -13.05 21.44
C ASP A 632 -35.68 -12.56 22.78
N VAL A 633 -36.75 -11.74 22.74
CA VAL A 633 -37.49 -11.31 23.94
C VAL A 633 -38.65 -12.26 24.28
N SER A 634 -39.07 -13.11 23.34
CA SER A 634 -40.26 -13.97 23.50
C SER A 634 -39.98 -15.39 24.03
N SER A 635 -38.71 -15.79 24.17
CA SER A 635 -38.33 -17.13 24.67
C SER A 635 -38.25 -17.26 26.19
N SER A 636 -38.62 -16.22 26.96
CA SER A 636 -38.63 -16.24 28.44
C SER A 636 -40.02 -16.06 29.05
N SER A 637 -41.02 -16.82 28.61
CA SER A 637 -42.21 -17.05 29.46
C SER A 637 -42.88 -18.40 29.16
N THR A 638 -42.50 -19.42 29.93
CA THR A 638 -43.39 -20.57 30.15
C THR A 638 -43.35 -20.91 31.63
N SER A 639 -44.35 -20.38 32.33
CA SER A 639 -44.69 -20.71 33.72
C SER A 639 -45.21 -22.14 33.82
N LEU A 640 -44.68 -22.87 34.80
CA LEU A 640 -45.11 -24.20 35.26
C LEU A 640 -46.62 -24.28 35.54
N PRO A 641 -47.25 -25.45 35.31
CA PRO A 641 -48.38 -25.89 36.11
C PRO A 641 -48.03 -27.12 36.98
N SER A 642 -48.59 -27.10 38.17
CA SER A 642 -48.45 -28.04 39.28
C SER A 642 -49.36 -29.28 39.18
N SER A 643 -48.90 -30.39 39.81
CA SER A 643 -49.64 -31.48 40.47
C SER A 643 -50.50 -32.50 39.68
N LEU A 644 -49.93 -33.72 39.49
CA LEU A 644 -50.32 -35.06 40.00
C LEU A 644 -51.75 -35.68 39.76
N PRO A 645 -51.91 -37.02 39.86
CA PRO A 645 -52.51 -37.88 38.82
C PRO A 645 -53.83 -38.58 39.22
N SER A 646 -54.54 -39.15 38.24
CA SER A 646 -55.67 -40.04 38.47
C SER A 646 -55.30 -41.53 38.26
N SER A 647 -55.44 -42.31 39.33
CA SER A 647 -55.98 -43.70 39.35
C SER A 647 -56.91 -44.00 38.16
N LEU A 648 -56.93 -45.13 37.45
CA LEU A 648 -56.66 -46.58 37.66
C LEU A 648 -56.73 -47.27 36.26
N PRO A 649 -56.49 -48.58 36.10
CA PRO A 649 -55.65 -49.51 36.86
C PRO A 649 -54.36 -49.91 36.12
#